data_AF-A0A286CGT0-F1
#
_entry.id   AF-A0A286CGT0-F1
#
_cell.length_a   1.000
_cell.length_b   1.000
_cell.length_c   1.000
_cell.angle_alpha   90.00
_cell.angle_beta   90.00
_cell.angle_gamma   90.00
#
_symmetry.space_group_name_H-M   'P 1'
#
loop_
_entity.id
_entity.type
_entity.pdbx_description
1 polymer ?
#
loop_
_entity_poly.entity_id
_entity_poly.type
_entity_poly.pdbx_seq_one_letter_code
_entity_poly.pdbx_strand_id
1 'polypeptide(L)'
;MREPRWYSQPYPPEGASAAEGIRNQLGRPELDLLTILVRESAQNSWDARILGSSEPVDFRIDMWTVGPAHTGPWRTLLQAGAPSNAQHFPLHNSLRQGSIRLLAVSDRGTRGLGGPTRANDAVGPDRDFVSFIRNIGEPRDTALGGGTYGFGKGIFYLLSKSGTVLVHSRCRTPQGRYETRLIGCTLWKSYVTTEAEGKRRYTGRHWWGDPSGDVVEPLLDQEAEVVAQRLGLRSFAPEETGTTVVVVDPHLDEMEPAGAADYLADTIAWHLWPKAISTDGRPPAMRFSVTCDGVQHPVPNPRVTRPLNMFVAAYETMVSQDGRDLECLKPKKHLGRFGLVKRIMPPLEPTRAQRMLNIEDLIHHVCLMRPAELVVTYRPGPKPPSANQGYAGVFRAAEAMDDVYAKAEPPTHDAWNPHSLDRPESTYIHTTFRRIDEALNGLLSLNGGVRPGTSNVALGAASSLFSGLVGGTWGIGGATDYSKPGSTATRRSQVEDAEAPVQRTAQGGRASARPSVDVPAAGGASGDGRLPNGTTSEDSNVTSRRRPRVQYVGDPYYDDRGNDSLLVQEFRLPVPGPQQVRIDLAVTLPGTGGRETDPPIGASMPVLVGWEDQTGRLHSDDPCVIEGGDSIWRALVRPAPDTMTEIGIRVEAVRPT
;
A
#
# COMPACT_ATOMS: atom_id res chain seq x y z
N MET A 1 9.61 -25.65 39.31
CA MET A 1 9.51 -24.62 38.27
C MET A 1 10.83 -24.63 37.52
N ARG A 2 10.80 -24.94 36.23
CA ARG A 2 12.03 -24.95 35.42
C ARG A 2 12.42 -23.51 35.12
N GLU A 3 13.67 -23.15 35.33
CA GLU A 3 14.12 -21.80 35.02
C GLU A 3 14.34 -21.66 33.50
N PRO A 4 13.63 -20.73 32.84
CA PRO A 4 13.83 -20.49 31.42
C PRO A 4 15.20 -19.87 31.17
N ARG A 5 15.83 -20.23 30.05
CA ARG A 5 17.14 -19.72 29.67
C ARG A 5 17.28 -19.61 28.16
N TRP A 6 18.21 -18.76 27.73
CA TRP A 6 18.58 -18.61 26.34
C TRP A 6 19.40 -19.81 25.83
N TYR A 7 19.18 -20.14 24.57
CA TYR A 7 19.98 -21.05 23.78
C TYR A 7 20.29 -20.39 22.44
N SER A 8 21.56 -20.34 22.06
CA SER A 8 22.01 -19.86 20.75
C SER A 8 22.11 -21.04 19.80
N GLN A 9 21.45 -20.95 18.65
CA GLN A 9 21.47 -22.01 17.66
C GLN A 9 22.83 -22.05 16.93
N PRO A 10 23.63 -23.13 17.08
CA PRO A 10 24.80 -23.34 16.23
C PRO A 10 24.37 -23.65 14.80
N TYR A 11 25.26 -23.47 13.82
CA TYR A 11 24.99 -24.02 12.49
C TYR A 11 24.92 -25.54 12.57
N PRO A 12 23.82 -26.16 12.10
CA PRO A 12 23.76 -27.62 12.00
C PRO A 12 24.67 -28.07 10.85
N PRO A 13 25.18 -29.33 10.90
CA PRO A 13 26.03 -29.89 9.84
C PRO A 13 25.43 -29.80 8.43
N GLU A 14 24.11 -29.86 8.33
CA GLU A 14 23.32 -29.82 7.09
C GLU A 14 23.11 -28.38 6.57
N GLY A 15 23.50 -27.37 7.36
CA GLY A 15 23.28 -25.96 7.07
C GLY A 15 21.93 -25.42 7.58
N ALA A 16 21.88 -24.11 7.83
CA ALA A 16 20.67 -23.41 8.25
C ALA A 16 20.68 -21.96 7.77
N SER A 17 19.50 -21.36 7.69
CA SER A 17 19.34 -19.94 7.36
C SER A 17 19.82 -19.04 8.49
N ALA A 18 20.77 -18.16 8.19
CA ALA A 18 21.24 -17.14 9.12
C ALA A 18 20.11 -16.15 9.48
N ALA A 19 20.13 -15.61 10.70
CA ALA A 19 19.23 -14.54 11.10
C ALA A 19 19.45 -13.24 10.30
N GLU A 20 20.68 -13.00 9.80
CA GLU A 20 21.00 -11.87 8.92
C GLU A 20 20.24 -11.90 7.60
N GLY A 21 19.99 -13.09 7.04
CA GLY A 21 19.20 -13.25 5.82
C GLY A 21 17.79 -12.67 6.01
N ILE A 22 17.17 -12.95 7.15
CA ILE A 22 15.86 -12.41 7.52
C ILE A 22 15.93 -10.88 7.60
N ARG A 23 16.94 -10.33 8.30
CA ARG A 23 17.10 -8.87 8.48
C ARG A 23 17.42 -8.12 7.19
N ASN A 24 18.18 -8.72 6.29
CA ASN A 24 18.62 -8.11 5.03
C ASN A 24 17.60 -8.28 3.89
N GLN A 25 16.77 -9.31 3.93
CA GLN A 25 15.65 -9.53 2.98
C GLN A 25 14.56 -8.45 3.08
N LEU A 26 14.65 -7.58 4.09
CA LEU A 26 13.65 -6.56 4.41
C LEU A 26 13.89 -5.21 3.72
N GLY A 27 14.91 -5.07 2.87
CA GLY A 27 15.13 -3.87 2.05
C GLY A 27 15.14 -2.54 2.85
N ARG A 28 14.89 -1.42 2.16
CA ARG A 28 14.44 -0.16 2.77
C ARG A 28 13.03 0.10 2.26
N PRO A 29 11.98 -0.16 3.06
CA PRO A 29 10.61 0.11 2.63
C PRO A 29 10.39 1.61 2.41
N GLU A 30 9.42 1.97 1.55
CA GLU A 30 8.93 3.35 1.44
C GLU A 30 8.18 3.78 2.72
N LEU A 31 7.46 2.84 3.35
CA LEU A 31 6.81 3.03 4.64
C LEU A 31 7.78 2.88 5.82
N ASP A 32 7.59 3.65 6.88
CA ASP A 32 8.35 3.48 8.12
C ASP A 32 7.97 2.19 8.87
N LEU A 33 8.86 1.73 9.76
CA LEU A 33 8.69 0.47 10.49
C LEU A 33 7.46 0.43 11.41
N LEU A 34 7.05 1.57 11.99
CA LEU A 34 5.85 1.62 12.84
C LEU A 34 4.58 1.50 11.99
N THR A 35 4.58 2.08 10.79
CA THR A 35 3.48 1.89 9.84
C THR A 35 3.38 0.43 9.39
N ILE A 36 4.49 -0.21 9.03
CA ILE A 36 4.50 -1.63 8.66
C ILE A 36 4.03 -2.49 9.84
N LEU A 37 4.49 -2.18 11.07
CA LEU A 37 4.05 -2.89 12.28
C LEU A 37 2.53 -2.89 12.41
N VAL A 38 1.88 -1.73 12.30
CA VAL A 38 0.42 -1.61 12.42
C VAL A 38 -0.27 -2.49 11.38
N ARG A 39 0.16 -2.41 10.12
CA ARG A 39 -0.47 -3.13 9.01
C ARG A 39 -0.30 -4.64 9.13
N GLU A 40 0.93 -5.11 9.32
CA GLU A 40 1.25 -6.54 9.42
C GLU A 40 0.61 -7.18 10.64
N SER A 41 0.70 -6.52 11.79
CA SER A 41 0.14 -7.09 13.03
C SER A 41 -1.38 -7.12 13.00
N ALA A 42 -2.05 -6.08 12.50
CA ALA A 42 -3.51 -6.07 12.39
C ALA A 42 -4.02 -7.10 11.38
N GLN A 43 -3.34 -7.28 10.25
CA GLN A 43 -3.67 -8.36 9.30
C GLN A 43 -3.51 -9.74 9.95
N ASN A 44 -2.40 -9.98 10.66
CA ASN A 44 -2.22 -11.24 11.40
C ASN A 44 -3.33 -11.48 12.43
N SER A 45 -3.76 -10.44 13.16
CA SER A 45 -4.86 -10.55 14.12
C SER A 45 -6.21 -10.81 13.43
N TRP A 46 -6.46 -10.18 12.27
CA TRP A 46 -7.68 -10.41 11.49
C TRP A 46 -7.75 -11.82 10.87
N ASP A 47 -6.62 -12.33 10.38
CA ASP A 47 -6.47 -13.71 9.88
C ASP A 47 -6.64 -14.73 11.01
N ALA A 48 -6.24 -14.37 12.23
CA ALA A 48 -6.35 -15.21 13.41
C ALA A 48 -7.73 -15.17 14.09
N ARG A 49 -8.67 -14.32 13.63
CA ARG A 49 -10.00 -14.16 14.28
C ARG A 49 -10.74 -15.49 14.45
N ILE A 50 -11.56 -15.58 15.49
CA ILE A 50 -12.46 -16.72 15.67
C ILE A 50 -13.62 -16.59 14.67
N LEU A 51 -13.67 -17.51 13.69
CA LEU A 51 -14.74 -17.53 12.70
C LEU A 51 -16.10 -17.84 13.37
N GLY A 52 -17.14 -17.11 12.97
CA GLY A 52 -18.49 -17.24 13.53
C GLY A 52 -18.73 -16.47 14.82
N SER A 53 -17.71 -15.82 15.40
CA SER A 53 -17.89 -14.88 16.51
C SER A 53 -18.58 -13.59 16.04
N SER A 54 -19.57 -13.11 16.81
CA SER A 54 -20.15 -11.77 16.63
C SER A 54 -19.37 -10.67 17.36
N GLU A 55 -18.47 -11.05 18.27
CA GLU A 55 -17.60 -10.11 18.97
C GLU A 55 -16.46 -9.64 18.06
N PRO A 56 -16.13 -8.34 18.07
CA PRO A 56 -14.99 -7.83 17.33
C PRO A 56 -13.67 -8.32 17.92
N VAL A 57 -12.65 -8.37 17.06
CA VAL A 57 -11.27 -8.57 17.51
C VAL A 57 -10.80 -7.31 18.22
N ASP A 58 -10.35 -7.45 19.46
CA ASP A 58 -9.67 -6.36 20.17
C ASP A 58 -8.21 -6.35 19.75
N PHE A 59 -7.76 -5.25 19.14
CA PHE A 59 -6.38 -5.00 18.77
C PHE A 59 -5.83 -3.83 19.59
N ARG A 60 -4.66 -4.01 20.20
CA ARG A 60 -4.08 -3.02 21.09
C ARG A 60 -2.59 -2.88 20.90
N ILE A 61 -2.12 -1.64 20.97
CA ILE A 61 -0.71 -1.31 21.09
C ILE A 61 -0.46 -0.64 22.44
N ASP A 62 0.31 -1.27 23.31
CA ASP A 62 0.69 -0.71 24.60
C ASP A 62 2.19 -0.41 24.60
N MET A 63 2.58 0.79 25.00
CA MET A 63 3.97 1.13 25.25
C MET A 63 4.16 1.49 26.71
N TRP A 64 5.23 1.00 27.33
CA TRP A 64 5.53 1.37 28.70
C TRP A 64 7.00 1.16 29.06
N THR A 65 7.42 1.84 30.11
CA THR A 65 8.67 1.52 30.79
C THR A 65 8.44 0.47 31.87
N VAL A 66 9.27 -0.58 31.90
CA VAL A 66 9.22 -1.61 32.95
C VAL A 66 9.35 -0.96 34.32
N GLY A 67 8.31 -1.06 35.14
CA GLY A 67 8.28 -0.51 36.48
C GLY A 67 9.26 -1.20 37.44
N PRO A 68 9.68 -0.53 38.53
CA PRO A 68 10.67 -1.05 39.47
C PRO A 68 10.36 -2.44 40.04
N ALA A 69 9.09 -2.76 40.24
CA ALA A 69 8.64 -4.06 40.75
C ALA A 69 8.96 -5.24 39.81
N HIS A 70 9.11 -4.97 38.50
CA HIS A 70 9.33 -6.00 37.48
C HIS A 70 10.75 -5.98 36.90
N THR A 71 11.53 -4.92 37.12
CA THR A 71 12.89 -4.78 36.56
C THR A 71 13.83 -5.92 36.96
N GLY A 72 13.74 -6.40 38.21
CA GLY A 72 14.53 -7.54 38.69
C GLY A 72 14.31 -8.80 37.85
N PRO A 73 13.07 -9.32 37.76
CA PRO A 73 12.72 -10.42 36.87
C PRO A 73 13.19 -10.25 35.42
N TRP A 74 13.01 -9.06 34.81
CA TRP A 74 13.50 -8.79 33.45
C TRP A 74 15.01 -8.98 33.32
N ARG A 75 15.79 -8.48 34.29
CA ARG A 75 17.26 -8.60 34.27
C ARG A 75 17.72 -10.03 34.57
N THR A 76 17.14 -10.71 35.55
CA THR A 76 17.58 -12.05 35.95
C THR A 76 17.16 -13.12 34.94
N LEU A 77 15.87 -13.14 34.55
CA LEU A 77 15.34 -14.22 33.71
C LEU A 77 15.84 -14.14 32.26
N LEU A 78 16.01 -12.93 31.71
CA LEU A 78 16.47 -12.76 30.32
C LEU A 78 18.00 -12.68 30.17
N GLN A 79 18.76 -12.91 31.25
CA GLN A 79 20.22 -13.07 31.19
C GLN A 79 20.67 -14.53 31.27
N ALA A 80 19.85 -15.42 31.86
CA ALA A 80 20.20 -16.83 32.00
C ALA A 80 20.47 -17.48 30.63
N GLY A 81 21.64 -18.12 30.47
CA GLY A 81 22.04 -18.81 29.23
C GLY A 81 22.41 -17.89 28.06
N ALA A 82 22.33 -16.57 28.20
CA ALA A 82 22.64 -15.64 27.11
C ALA A 82 24.14 -15.63 26.80
N PRO A 83 24.56 -15.47 25.52
CA PRO A 83 25.96 -15.26 25.17
C PRO A 83 26.54 -14.07 25.94
N SER A 84 27.73 -14.22 26.52
CA SER A 84 28.35 -13.18 27.36
C SER A 84 28.85 -11.95 26.58
N ASN A 85 29.14 -12.09 25.28
CA ASN A 85 29.54 -10.97 24.43
C ASN A 85 28.31 -10.17 23.94
N ALA A 86 28.20 -8.91 24.36
CA ALA A 86 27.13 -8.00 23.98
C ALA A 86 27.06 -7.69 22.47
N GLN A 87 28.15 -7.86 21.71
CA GLN A 87 28.12 -7.71 20.25
C GLN A 87 27.35 -8.84 19.56
N HIS A 88 27.37 -10.04 20.15
CA HIS A 88 26.64 -11.20 19.65
C HIS A 88 25.20 -11.24 20.18
N PHE A 89 24.94 -10.57 21.30
CA PHE A 89 23.65 -10.56 21.98
C PHE A 89 23.34 -9.19 22.61
N PRO A 90 22.83 -8.21 21.82
CA PRO A 90 22.69 -6.82 22.29
C PRO A 90 21.63 -6.60 23.36
N LEU A 91 20.78 -7.60 23.65
CA LEU A 91 19.80 -7.54 24.73
C LEU A 91 20.47 -7.22 26.08
N HIS A 92 21.74 -7.62 26.29
CA HIS A 92 22.51 -7.22 27.47
C HIS A 92 22.55 -5.71 27.67
N ASN A 93 22.73 -4.94 26.59
CA ASN A 93 22.78 -3.49 26.66
C ASN A 93 21.40 -2.93 27.01
N SER A 94 20.35 -3.39 26.32
CA SER A 94 18.97 -2.96 26.58
C SER A 94 18.51 -3.24 28.01
N LEU A 95 18.90 -4.38 28.60
CA LEU A 95 18.56 -4.72 29.99
C LEU A 95 19.37 -3.94 31.05
N ARG A 96 20.58 -3.48 30.70
CA ARG A 96 21.47 -2.70 31.58
C ARG A 96 21.20 -1.20 31.54
N GLN A 97 20.42 -0.71 30.58
CA GLN A 97 19.95 0.67 30.56
C GLN A 97 19.20 1.01 31.86
N GLY A 98 19.14 2.31 32.19
CA GLY A 98 18.42 2.82 33.37
C GLY A 98 16.92 2.48 33.34
N SER A 99 16.35 2.35 32.15
CA SER A 99 14.94 2.01 31.91
C SER A 99 14.84 0.98 30.77
N ILE A 100 14.00 -0.04 30.94
CA ILE A 100 13.68 -1.00 29.87
C ILE A 100 12.35 -0.56 29.26
N ARG A 101 12.38 -0.09 28.01
CA ARG A 101 11.17 0.30 27.28
C ARG A 101 10.62 -0.87 26.50
N LEU A 102 9.30 -1.01 26.47
CA LEU A 102 8.59 -2.07 25.79
C LEU A 102 7.50 -1.47 24.89
N LEU A 103 7.26 -2.14 23.76
CA LEU A 103 6.06 -1.97 22.95
C LEU A 103 5.44 -3.35 22.80
N ALA A 104 4.16 -3.51 23.15
CA ALA A 104 3.43 -4.74 22.93
C ALA A 104 2.29 -4.51 21.94
N VAL A 105 2.20 -5.38 20.94
CA VAL A 105 1.00 -5.52 20.13
C VAL A 105 0.24 -6.74 20.62
N SER A 106 -1.04 -6.58 20.91
CA SER A 106 -1.89 -7.64 21.44
C SER A 106 -3.22 -7.73 20.72
N ASP A 107 -3.68 -8.96 20.49
CA ASP A 107 -5.01 -9.27 20.00
C ASP A 107 -5.79 -10.17 20.97
N ARG A 108 -7.11 -9.99 21.01
CA ARG A 108 -8.06 -10.85 21.74
C ARG A 108 -9.28 -11.15 20.87
N GLY A 109 -9.94 -12.28 21.14
CA GLY A 109 -11.00 -12.79 20.26
C GLY A 109 -10.45 -13.49 19.00
N THR A 110 -9.18 -13.90 19.07
CA THR A 110 -8.49 -14.66 18.01
C THR A 110 -8.16 -16.06 18.50
N ARG A 111 -7.72 -16.95 17.61
CA ARG A 111 -7.40 -18.35 17.92
C ARG A 111 -6.13 -18.54 18.76
N GLY A 112 -5.29 -17.50 18.87
CA GLY A 112 -3.95 -17.61 19.45
C GLY A 112 -2.99 -18.45 18.59
N LEU A 113 -1.77 -18.67 19.08
CA LEU A 113 -0.74 -19.45 18.40
C LEU A 113 -0.86 -20.95 18.78
N GLY A 114 -1.84 -21.62 18.18
CA GLY A 114 -2.09 -23.05 18.33
C GLY A 114 -1.17 -23.94 17.51
N GLY A 115 -1.50 -25.23 17.46
CA GLY A 115 -0.75 -26.24 16.71
C GLY A 115 0.53 -26.73 17.42
N PRO A 116 1.31 -27.60 16.75
CA PRO A 116 2.57 -28.13 17.29
C PRO A 116 3.60 -27.04 17.58
N THR A 117 4.48 -27.27 18.57
CA THR A 117 5.58 -26.34 18.92
C THR A 117 6.89 -26.65 18.20
N ARG A 118 7.00 -27.86 17.63
CA ARG A 118 8.15 -28.37 16.89
C ARG A 118 7.87 -28.42 15.40
N ALA A 119 8.85 -28.01 14.60
CA ALA A 119 8.68 -27.89 13.16
C ALA A 119 8.55 -29.24 12.44
N ASN A 120 9.19 -30.29 12.95
CA ASN A 120 9.10 -31.66 12.41
C ASN A 120 7.73 -32.32 12.68
N ASP A 121 6.98 -31.83 13.68
CA ASP A 121 5.66 -32.34 14.04
C ASP A 121 4.53 -31.55 13.36
N ALA A 122 4.86 -30.45 12.66
CA ALA A 122 3.91 -29.54 12.02
C ALA A 122 3.35 -30.11 10.71
N VAL A 123 2.58 -31.19 10.81
CA VAL A 123 1.86 -31.82 9.70
C VAL A 123 0.40 -31.36 9.70
N GLY A 124 -0.03 -30.71 8.63
CA GLY A 124 -1.42 -30.25 8.46
C GLY A 124 -1.61 -28.73 8.57
N PRO A 125 -2.87 -28.25 8.58
CA PRO A 125 -3.19 -26.83 8.50
C PRO A 125 -2.95 -26.06 9.81
N ASP A 126 -3.04 -26.72 10.97
CA ASP A 126 -2.90 -26.10 12.28
C ASP A 126 -1.43 -25.98 12.71
N ARG A 127 -0.73 -25.02 12.12
CA ARG A 127 0.71 -24.78 12.33
C ARG A 127 1.05 -23.36 12.79
N ASP A 128 0.07 -22.65 13.36
CA ASP A 128 0.19 -21.22 13.70
C ASP A 128 1.42 -20.90 14.55
N PHE A 129 1.71 -21.70 15.59
CA PHE A 129 2.90 -21.51 16.43
C PHE A 129 4.19 -21.66 15.65
N VAL A 130 4.39 -22.79 14.96
CA VAL A 130 5.62 -23.05 14.17
C VAL A 130 5.79 -22.01 13.07
N SER A 131 4.72 -21.69 12.34
CA SER A 131 4.73 -20.65 11.32
C SER A 131 5.03 -19.27 11.90
N PHE A 132 4.72 -19.00 13.18
CA PHE A 132 5.01 -17.71 13.80
C PHE A 132 6.38 -17.62 14.43
N ILE A 133 6.77 -18.65 15.16
CA ILE A 133 7.95 -18.67 16.00
C ILE A 133 9.13 -19.29 15.28
N ARG A 134 8.97 -20.45 14.64
CA ARG A 134 10.10 -21.25 14.13
C ARG A 134 10.47 -20.93 12.69
N ASN A 135 9.47 -20.78 11.83
CA ASN A 135 9.64 -20.67 10.38
C ASN A 135 9.73 -19.21 9.93
N ILE A 136 10.37 -18.37 10.74
CA ILE A 136 10.55 -16.95 10.42
C ILE A 136 11.48 -16.86 9.20
N GLY A 137 10.98 -16.19 8.15
CA GLY A 137 11.67 -16.05 6.87
C GLY A 137 11.32 -17.11 5.82
N GLU A 138 10.48 -18.09 6.14
CA GLU A 138 9.89 -18.95 5.10
C GLU A 138 8.73 -18.22 4.39
N PRO A 139 8.61 -18.33 3.06
CA PRO A 139 7.41 -17.92 2.34
C PRO A 139 6.18 -18.63 2.91
N ARG A 140 5.01 -17.98 2.93
CA ARG A 140 3.77 -18.65 3.33
C ARG A 140 3.43 -19.74 2.31
N ASP A 141 3.46 -21.01 2.72
CA ASP A 141 2.92 -22.16 1.97
C ASP A 141 1.38 -22.20 1.99
N THR A 142 0.73 -21.13 1.55
CA THR A 142 -0.70 -21.14 1.23
C THR A 142 -0.86 -20.95 -0.26
N ALA A 143 -1.58 -21.87 -0.92
CA ALA A 143 -1.88 -21.84 -2.36
C ALA A 143 -2.72 -20.62 -2.82
N LEU A 144 -2.87 -19.59 -1.97
CA LEU A 144 -3.65 -18.36 -2.19
C LEU A 144 -2.95 -17.12 -1.58
N GLY A 145 -1.63 -17.17 -1.35
CA GLY A 145 -0.87 -16.05 -0.78
C GLY A 145 0.33 -15.68 -1.64
N GLY A 146 0.12 -14.88 -2.69
CA GLY A 146 1.18 -14.40 -3.58
C GLY A 146 2.07 -13.31 -2.97
N GLY A 147 2.73 -13.58 -1.85
CA GLY A 147 3.65 -12.65 -1.20
C GLY A 147 5.06 -13.23 -1.10
N THR A 148 5.94 -12.87 -2.03
CA THR A 148 7.39 -13.00 -1.85
C THR A 148 7.85 -11.83 -0.96
N TYR A 149 8.77 -12.07 -0.01
CA TYR A 149 9.55 -11.10 0.83
C TYR A 149 9.01 -10.60 2.20
N GLY A 150 9.17 -11.41 3.24
CA GLY A 150 9.95 -11.01 4.44
C GLY A 150 9.38 -10.09 5.54
N PHE A 151 8.52 -9.09 5.26
CA PHE A 151 8.12 -8.11 6.30
C PHE A 151 7.32 -8.70 7.44
N GLY A 152 6.34 -9.55 7.12
CA GLY A 152 5.39 -10.21 8.02
C GLY A 152 5.76 -10.24 9.50
N LYS A 153 6.17 -11.41 9.99
CA LYS A 153 6.49 -11.60 11.42
C LYS A 153 7.86 -11.01 11.80
N GLY A 154 8.66 -10.66 10.79
CA GLY A 154 9.99 -10.08 10.93
C GLY A 154 10.00 -8.65 11.49
N ILE A 155 8.92 -7.90 11.29
CA ILE A 155 8.84 -6.48 11.69
C ILE A 155 9.08 -6.26 13.19
N PHE A 156 8.59 -7.14 14.06
CA PHE A 156 8.80 -7.05 15.51
C PHE A 156 10.29 -7.10 15.88
N TYR A 157 11.07 -7.91 15.15
CA TYR A 157 12.50 -8.05 15.37
C TYR A 157 13.28 -6.85 14.83
N LEU A 158 12.86 -6.29 13.69
CA LEU A 158 13.46 -5.06 13.17
C LEU A 158 13.21 -3.86 14.07
N LEU A 159 12.01 -3.79 14.64
CA LEU A 159 11.64 -2.72 15.54
C LEU A 159 12.40 -2.81 16.87
N SER A 160 12.78 -4.01 17.33
CA SER A 160 13.63 -4.16 18.53
C SER A 160 15.08 -3.79 18.23
N LYS A 161 15.66 -2.85 18.98
CA LYS A 161 17.10 -2.53 18.87
C LYS A 161 18.00 -3.72 19.17
N SER A 162 17.57 -4.62 20.05
CA SER A 162 18.30 -5.87 20.34
C SER A 162 17.90 -7.04 19.46
N GLY A 163 16.89 -6.86 18.58
CA GLY A 163 16.27 -7.94 17.83
C GLY A 163 15.51 -8.93 18.71
N THR A 164 15.06 -8.52 19.91
CA THR A 164 14.44 -9.40 20.91
C THR A 164 12.95 -9.15 21.03
N VAL A 165 12.18 -10.24 21.00
CA VAL A 165 10.74 -10.24 21.27
C VAL A 165 10.37 -11.33 22.27
N LEU A 166 9.33 -11.09 23.07
CA LEU A 166 8.64 -12.13 23.83
C LEU A 166 7.25 -12.33 23.25
N VAL A 167 6.80 -13.57 23.15
CA VAL A 167 5.48 -13.93 22.64
C VAL A 167 4.72 -14.67 23.72
N HIS A 168 3.62 -14.08 24.17
CA HIS A 168 2.69 -14.62 25.16
C HIS A 168 1.35 -14.87 24.47
N SER A 169 0.97 -16.13 24.31
CA SER A 169 -0.24 -16.51 23.57
C SER A 169 -1.07 -17.50 24.36
N ARG A 170 -2.40 -17.43 24.23
CA ARG A 170 -3.31 -18.46 24.71
C ARG A 170 -4.18 -18.93 23.57
N CYS A 171 -4.18 -20.23 23.33
CA CYS A 171 -4.91 -20.89 22.25
C CYS A 171 -5.77 -22.03 22.79
N ARG A 172 -6.74 -22.48 21.98
CA ARG A 172 -7.46 -23.73 22.26
C ARG A 172 -6.73 -24.91 21.61
N THR A 173 -6.51 -25.97 22.37
CA THR A 173 -5.99 -27.24 21.83
C THR A 173 -7.09 -27.97 21.05
N PRO A 174 -6.75 -28.98 20.24
CA PRO A 174 -7.75 -29.82 19.56
C PRO A 174 -8.75 -30.49 20.52
N GLN A 175 -8.37 -30.69 21.78
CA GLN A 175 -9.22 -31.24 22.84
C GLN A 175 -10.12 -30.17 23.50
N GLY A 176 -10.09 -28.93 23.03
CA GLY A 176 -10.91 -27.82 23.53
C GLY A 176 -10.37 -27.13 24.78
N ARG A 177 -9.23 -27.58 25.33
CA ARG A 177 -8.58 -26.97 26.51
C ARG A 177 -7.84 -25.69 26.13
N TYR A 178 -7.78 -24.73 27.05
CA TYR A 178 -6.89 -23.58 26.90
C TYR A 178 -5.46 -23.93 27.28
N GLU A 179 -4.52 -23.55 26.42
CA GLU A 179 -3.09 -23.70 26.67
C GLU A 179 -2.43 -22.32 26.56
N THR A 180 -1.73 -21.91 27.63
CA THR A 180 -0.96 -20.68 27.64
C THR A 180 0.48 -20.99 27.26
N ARG A 181 1.07 -20.21 26.35
CA ARG A 181 2.44 -20.38 25.85
C ARG A 181 3.22 -19.07 26.02
N LEU A 182 4.42 -19.15 26.57
CA LEU A 182 5.35 -18.01 26.66
C LEU A 182 6.74 -18.40 26.13
N ILE A 183 7.23 -17.66 25.14
CA ILE A 183 8.56 -17.91 24.54
C ILE A 183 9.24 -16.60 24.18
N GLY A 184 10.57 -16.56 24.25
CA GLY A 184 11.39 -15.44 23.80
C GLY A 184 12.23 -15.81 22.60
N CYS A 185 12.45 -14.84 21.72
CA CYS A 185 13.28 -15.02 20.54
C CYS A 185 14.17 -13.79 20.34
N THR A 186 15.43 -14.00 19.97
CA THR A 186 16.31 -12.93 19.49
C THR A 186 16.85 -13.29 18.11
N LEU A 187 16.71 -12.36 17.15
CA LEU A 187 17.28 -12.47 15.81
C LEU A 187 18.35 -11.38 15.61
N TRP A 188 19.62 -11.78 15.66
CA TRP A 188 20.77 -10.90 15.51
C TRP A 188 21.68 -11.35 14.36
N LYS A 189 22.97 -10.98 14.43
CA LYS A 189 23.99 -11.36 13.46
C LYS A 189 24.53 -12.76 13.72
N SER A 190 24.89 -13.45 12.64
CA SER A 190 25.66 -14.68 12.77
C SER A 190 27.03 -14.37 13.38
N TYR A 191 27.59 -15.28 14.19
CA TYR A 191 28.86 -15.03 14.86
C TYR A 191 29.68 -16.32 15.04
N VAL A 192 30.98 -16.15 15.29
CA VAL A 192 31.90 -17.22 15.64
C VAL A 192 32.46 -16.93 17.03
N THR A 193 32.55 -17.95 17.88
CA THR A 193 33.20 -17.85 19.18
C THR A 193 34.07 -19.07 19.44
N THR A 194 35.08 -18.91 20.29
CA THR A 194 35.96 -20.00 20.69
C THR A 194 35.38 -20.65 21.94
N GLU A 195 34.96 -21.91 21.80
CA GLU A 195 34.54 -22.77 22.90
C GLU A 195 35.68 -23.73 23.30
N ALA A 196 35.48 -24.53 24.34
CA ALA A 196 36.46 -25.51 24.80
C ALA A 196 36.88 -26.51 23.70
N GLU A 197 35.99 -26.81 22.77
CA GLU A 197 36.20 -27.75 21.66
C GLU A 197 36.69 -27.07 20.36
N GLY A 198 36.96 -25.76 20.40
CA GLY A 198 37.45 -24.98 19.26
C GLY A 198 36.49 -23.88 18.81
N LYS A 199 36.70 -23.37 17.59
CA LYS A 199 35.86 -22.30 17.03
C LYS A 199 34.52 -22.87 16.57
N ARG A 200 33.42 -22.32 17.08
CA ARG A 200 32.06 -22.70 16.71
C ARG A 200 31.30 -21.52 16.10
N ARG A 201 30.48 -21.81 15.09
CA ARG A 201 29.67 -20.82 14.36
C ARG A 201 28.20 -20.91 14.78
N TYR A 202 27.57 -19.76 14.95
CA TYR A 202 26.17 -19.60 15.35
C TYR A 202 25.37 -18.82 14.30
N THR A 203 24.10 -19.19 14.14
CA THR A 203 23.22 -18.62 13.10
C THR A 203 22.75 -17.20 13.42
N GLY A 204 22.91 -16.75 14.67
CA GLY A 204 22.34 -15.50 15.19
C GLY A 204 20.87 -15.63 15.64
N ARG A 205 20.31 -16.84 15.62
CA ARG A 205 18.99 -17.15 16.20
C ARG A 205 19.15 -17.62 17.63
N HIS A 206 18.39 -17.01 18.54
CA HIS A 206 18.40 -17.36 19.95
C HIS A 206 16.97 -17.60 20.45
N TRP A 207 16.81 -18.61 21.29
CA TRP A 207 15.51 -19.01 21.85
C TRP A 207 15.57 -18.98 23.37
N TRP A 208 14.52 -18.46 23.99
CA TRP A 208 14.37 -18.43 25.45
C TRP A 208 13.08 -19.14 25.84
N GLY A 209 13.20 -20.09 26.76
CA GLY A 209 12.11 -20.98 27.17
C GLY A 209 12.64 -22.17 27.96
N ASP A 210 11.93 -23.30 27.92
CA ASP A 210 12.34 -24.56 28.54
C ASP A 210 13.37 -25.29 27.65
N PRO A 211 14.64 -25.44 28.07
CA PRO A 211 15.69 -26.10 27.29
C PRO A 211 15.85 -27.59 27.61
N SER A 212 14.89 -28.20 28.33
CA SER A 212 15.03 -29.60 28.78
C SER A 212 14.97 -30.64 27.66
N GLY A 213 14.46 -30.28 26.48
CA GLY A 213 14.43 -31.13 25.29
C GLY A 213 15.55 -30.81 24.29
N ASP A 214 15.47 -31.44 23.12
CA ASP A 214 16.42 -31.23 22.01
C ASP A 214 16.34 -29.82 21.40
N VAL A 215 15.22 -29.15 21.61
CA VAL A 215 14.99 -27.75 21.24
C VAL A 215 14.41 -26.99 22.42
N VAL A 216 14.63 -25.67 22.47
CA VAL A 216 13.99 -24.81 23.49
C VAL A 216 12.50 -24.69 23.22
N GLU A 217 11.67 -25.19 24.11
CA GLU A 217 10.20 -25.15 24.06
C GLU A 217 9.63 -23.90 24.75
N PRO A 218 8.40 -23.46 24.42
CA PRO A 218 7.73 -22.43 25.21
C PRO A 218 7.49 -22.94 26.64
N LEU A 219 7.47 -22.02 27.60
CA LEU A 219 6.83 -22.29 28.89
C LEU A 219 5.33 -22.50 28.66
N LEU A 220 4.74 -23.43 29.40
CA LEU A 220 3.34 -23.81 29.26
C LEU A 220 2.52 -23.51 30.51
N ASP A 221 1.24 -23.17 30.30
CA ASP A 221 0.20 -23.06 31.31
C ASP A 221 0.63 -22.28 32.56
N GLN A 222 0.61 -22.91 33.74
CA GLN A 222 0.92 -22.26 35.01
C GLN A 222 2.35 -21.70 35.04
N GLU A 223 3.33 -22.37 34.42
CA GLU A 223 4.70 -21.84 34.36
C GLU A 223 4.76 -20.59 33.49
N ALA A 224 4.07 -20.59 32.34
CA ALA A 224 3.96 -19.42 31.47
C ALA A 224 3.28 -18.24 32.19
N GLU A 225 2.18 -18.50 32.89
CA GLU A 225 1.40 -17.48 33.60
C GLU A 225 2.18 -16.83 34.75
N VAL A 226 2.86 -17.63 35.57
CA VAL A 226 3.69 -17.12 36.67
C VAL A 226 4.83 -16.27 36.13
N VAL A 227 5.50 -16.71 35.07
CA VAL A 227 6.62 -15.95 34.50
C VAL A 227 6.13 -14.69 33.80
N ALA A 228 5.03 -14.75 33.05
CA ALA A 228 4.40 -13.57 32.44
C ALA A 228 4.03 -12.53 33.50
N GLN A 229 3.42 -12.95 34.62
CA GLN A 229 3.08 -12.07 35.74
C GLN A 229 4.33 -11.44 36.38
N ARG A 230 5.40 -12.21 36.60
CA ARG A 230 6.67 -11.69 37.12
C ARG A 230 7.29 -10.62 36.20
N LEU A 231 7.15 -10.80 34.89
CA LEU A 231 7.57 -9.83 33.88
C LEU A 231 6.61 -8.64 33.75
N GLY A 232 5.48 -8.63 34.46
CA GLY A 232 4.48 -7.56 34.39
C GLY A 232 3.64 -7.59 33.11
N LEU A 233 3.57 -8.74 32.43
CA LEU A 233 2.74 -8.90 31.23
C LEU A 233 1.28 -9.12 31.63
N ARG A 234 0.36 -8.60 30.81
CA ARG A 234 -1.08 -8.76 31.02
C ARG A 234 -1.48 -10.23 30.91
N SER A 235 -2.16 -10.73 31.94
CA SER A 235 -2.75 -12.08 31.96
C SER A 235 -3.97 -12.18 31.04
N PHE A 236 -4.26 -13.40 30.59
CA PHE A 236 -5.50 -13.70 29.87
C PHE A 236 -6.66 -13.92 30.85
N ALA A 237 -7.85 -13.43 30.51
CA ALA A 237 -9.07 -13.82 31.23
C ALA A 237 -9.38 -15.32 31.03
N PRO A 238 -10.22 -15.96 31.87
CA PRO A 238 -10.37 -17.43 31.90
C PRO A 238 -10.63 -18.10 30.55
N GLU A 239 -11.47 -17.48 29.71
CA GLU A 239 -11.85 -18.00 28.39
C GLU A 239 -11.25 -17.22 27.21
N GLU A 240 -10.43 -16.21 27.52
CA GLU A 240 -9.87 -15.29 26.55
C GLU A 240 -8.69 -15.93 25.81
N THR A 241 -8.72 -15.87 24.49
CA THR A 241 -7.64 -16.32 23.61
C THR A 241 -7.09 -15.16 22.80
N GLY A 242 -5.84 -15.33 22.38
CA GLY A 242 -5.15 -14.43 21.48
C GLY A 242 -3.67 -14.36 21.76
N THR A 243 -3.01 -13.35 21.21
CA THR A 243 -1.56 -13.25 21.23
C THR A 243 -1.10 -11.88 21.68
N THR A 244 0.00 -11.81 22.41
CA THR A 244 0.71 -10.59 22.79
C THR A 244 2.17 -10.75 22.39
N VAL A 245 2.64 -9.88 21.49
CA VAL A 245 4.05 -9.83 21.06
C VAL A 245 4.67 -8.58 21.65
N VAL A 246 5.67 -8.77 22.51
CA VAL A 246 6.38 -7.71 23.24
C VAL A 246 7.74 -7.48 22.59
N VAL A 247 7.92 -6.30 22.02
CA VAL A 247 9.17 -5.79 21.45
C VAL A 247 9.99 -5.15 22.57
N VAL A 248 11.22 -5.62 22.78
CA VAL A 248 12.12 -5.07 23.80
C VAL A 248 12.98 -3.95 23.22
N ASP A 249 13.04 -2.81 23.91
CA ASP A 249 13.77 -1.59 23.50
C ASP A 249 13.46 -1.21 22.04
N PRO A 250 12.19 -0.83 21.74
CA PRO A 250 11.76 -0.54 20.38
C PRO A 250 12.45 0.72 19.82
N HIS A 251 12.66 0.73 18.50
CA HIS A 251 13.05 1.89 17.71
C HIS A 251 11.81 2.72 17.38
N LEU A 252 11.68 3.90 17.98
CA LEU A 252 10.51 4.78 17.82
C LEU A 252 10.73 5.89 16.79
N ASP A 253 11.69 5.70 15.89
CA ASP A 253 12.00 6.64 14.81
C ASP A 253 12.21 8.08 15.31
N GLU A 254 13.07 8.19 16.32
CA GLU A 254 13.46 9.42 17.02
C GLU A 254 12.32 10.16 17.74
N MET A 255 11.10 9.61 17.75
CA MET A 255 9.98 10.17 18.52
C MET A 255 10.12 9.82 20.01
N GLU A 256 9.68 10.76 20.84
CA GLU A 256 9.37 10.48 22.24
C GLU A 256 8.19 9.51 22.36
N PRO A 257 8.11 8.68 23.42
CA PRO A 257 7.09 7.64 23.56
C PRO A 257 5.65 8.13 23.34
N ALA A 258 5.26 9.24 23.97
CA ALA A 258 3.91 9.78 23.80
C ALA A 258 3.63 10.18 22.34
N GLY A 259 4.59 10.82 21.66
CA GLY A 259 4.45 11.20 20.25
C GLY A 259 4.40 9.98 19.31
N ALA A 260 5.15 8.91 19.63
CA ALA A 260 5.05 7.65 18.89
C ALA A 260 3.68 6.97 19.11
N ALA A 261 3.09 7.06 20.31
CA ALA A 261 1.75 6.54 20.57
C ALA A 261 0.66 7.32 19.82
N ASP A 262 0.75 8.65 19.79
CA ASP A 262 -0.13 9.49 18.96
C ASP A 262 -0.01 9.14 17.47
N TYR A 263 1.24 8.96 17.00
CA TYR A 263 1.49 8.54 15.62
C TYR A 263 0.88 7.17 15.31
N LEU A 264 1.08 6.16 16.17
CA LEU A 264 0.50 4.83 16.01
C LEU A 264 -1.03 4.87 16.01
N ALA A 265 -1.65 5.70 16.85
CA ALA A 265 -3.10 5.87 16.89
C ALA A 265 -3.63 6.47 15.57
N ASP A 266 -2.95 7.47 15.02
CA ASP A 266 -3.29 8.07 13.72
C ASP A 266 -3.06 7.07 12.57
N THR A 267 -1.95 6.35 12.55
CA THR A 267 -1.65 5.29 11.58
C THR A 267 -2.70 4.18 11.61
N ILE A 268 -3.17 3.76 12.79
CA ILE A 268 -4.30 2.81 12.91
C ILE A 268 -5.54 3.38 12.23
N ALA A 269 -5.91 4.65 12.49
CA ALA A 269 -7.08 5.26 11.86
C ALA A 269 -6.93 5.26 10.33
N TRP A 270 -5.77 5.61 9.80
CA TRP A 270 -5.55 5.64 8.35
C TRP A 270 -5.52 4.28 7.68
N HIS A 271 -4.98 3.24 8.32
CA HIS A 271 -4.84 1.93 7.68
C HIS A 271 -5.97 0.95 8.01
N LEU A 272 -6.72 1.17 9.09
CA LEU A 272 -7.65 0.18 9.66
C LEU A 272 -9.06 0.73 9.92
N TRP A 273 -9.36 1.97 9.54
CA TRP A 273 -10.71 2.55 9.73
C TRP A 273 -11.87 1.71 9.20
N PRO A 274 -11.79 0.93 8.10
CA PRO A 274 -12.94 0.15 7.62
C PRO A 274 -13.37 -0.90 8.65
N LYS A 275 -12.41 -1.40 9.44
CA LYS A 275 -12.65 -2.35 10.54
C LYS A 275 -13.18 -1.68 11.80
N ALA A 276 -12.96 -0.37 11.96
CA ALA A 276 -13.37 0.41 13.12
C ALA A 276 -14.81 0.95 13.01
N ILE A 277 -15.41 0.97 11.82
CA ILE A 277 -16.76 1.51 11.60
C ILE A 277 -17.84 0.45 11.65
N SER A 278 -18.99 0.82 12.21
CA SER A 278 -20.25 0.07 12.04
C SER A 278 -20.86 0.36 10.68
N THR A 279 -21.37 -0.68 10.03
CA THR A 279 -22.02 -0.63 8.71
C THR A 279 -23.28 -1.50 8.72
N ASP A 280 -24.40 -0.98 8.21
CA ASP A 280 -25.69 -1.67 8.11
C ASP A 280 -26.16 -2.36 9.41
N GLY A 281 -25.99 -1.68 10.55
CA GLY A 281 -26.35 -2.20 11.88
C GLY A 281 -25.41 -3.27 12.42
N ARG A 282 -24.35 -3.64 11.69
CA ARG A 282 -23.29 -4.52 12.20
C ARG A 282 -22.32 -3.73 13.07
N PRO A 283 -21.90 -4.27 14.23
CA PRO A 283 -20.85 -3.65 15.02
C PRO A 283 -19.53 -3.58 14.22
N PRO A 284 -18.57 -2.75 14.66
CA PRO A 284 -17.23 -2.76 14.07
C PRO A 284 -16.65 -4.18 14.08
N ALA A 285 -15.83 -4.51 13.09
CA ALA A 285 -15.17 -5.81 13.02
C ALA A 285 -13.97 -5.91 13.98
N MET A 286 -13.36 -4.77 14.30
CA MET A 286 -12.23 -4.67 15.22
C MET A 286 -12.38 -3.44 16.12
N ARG A 287 -11.88 -3.55 17.35
CA ARG A 287 -11.72 -2.43 18.28
C ARG A 287 -10.24 -2.14 18.46
N PHE A 288 -9.88 -0.86 18.43
CA PHE A 288 -8.48 -0.44 18.50
C PHE A 288 -8.21 0.38 19.75
N SER A 289 -7.06 0.17 20.38
CA SER A 289 -6.61 0.98 21.52
C SER A 289 -5.11 1.17 21.50
N VAL A 290 -4.65 2.36 21.88
CA VAL A 290 -3.22 2.68 22.04
C VAL A 290 -3.01 3.29 23.40
N THR A 291 -2.01 2.79 24.15
CA THR A 291 -1.62 3.39 25.43
C THR A 291 -0.11 3.61 25.52
N CYS A 292 0.30 4.64 26.26
CA CYS A 292 1.68 4.91 26.62
C CYS A 292 1.78 5.18 28.12
N ASP A 293 2.55 4.38 28.87
CA ASP A 293 2.70 4.47 30.32
C ASP A 293 1.35 4.56 31.07
N GLY A 294 0.35 3.82 30.56
CA GLY A 294 -1.02 3.79 31.10
C GLY A 294 -1.93 4.94 30.65
N VAL A 295 -1.41 5.94 29.93
CA VAL A 295 -2.19 7.02 29.34
C VAL A 295 -2.79 6.56 28.01
N GLN A 296 -4.07 6.84 27.79
CA GLN A 296 -4.77 6.52 26.54
C GLN A 296 -4.43 7.54 25.46
N HIS A 297 -4.08 7.04 24.28
CA HIS A 297 -3.92 7.80 23.04
C HIS A 297 -5.05 7.40 22.09
N PRO A 298 -6.15 8.15 22.04
CA PRO A 298 -7.36 7.71 21.35
C PRO A 298 -7.13 7.63 19.84
N VAL A 299 -7.50 6.49 19.25
CA VAL A 299 -7.54 6.32 17.79
C VAL A 299 -8.58 7.29 17.22
N PRO A 300 -8.20 8.18 16.27
CA PRO A 300 -9.12 9.15 15.70
C PRO A 300 -10.37 8.48 15.10
N ASN A 301 -11.56 9.01 15.42
CA ASN A 301 -12.80 8.47 14.88
C ASN A 301 -12.93 8.84 13.39
N PRO A 302 -12.93 7.85 12.47
CA PRO A 302 -12.87 8.11 11.05
C PRO A 302 -14.08 8.85 10.50
N ARG A 303 -15.24 8.83 11.18
CA ARG A 303 -16.45 9.54 10.75
C ARG A 303 -16.38 11.05 10.94
N VAL A 304 -15.55 11.52 11.86
CA VAL A 304 -15.46 12.95 12.22
C VAL A 304 -14.09 13.55 11.91
N THR A 305 -13.04 12.75 11.88
CA THR A 305 -11.68 13.19 11.54
C THR A 305 -11.58 13.54 10.06
N ARG A 306 -11.10 14.75 9.74
CA ARG A 306 -10.86 15.18 8.36
C ARG A 306 -9.43 14.85 7.92
N PRO A 307 -9.21 14.47 6.66
CA PRO A 307 -10.20 14.19 5.62
C PRO A 307 -10.68 12.72 5.63
N LEU A 308 -10.36 11.93 6.67
CA LEU A 308 -10.72 10.51 6.76
C LEU A 308 -12.24 10.27 6.60
N ASN A 309 -13.06 11.19 7.10
CA ASN A 309 -14.52 11.19 6.96
C ASN A 309 -15.02 11.22 5.51
N MET A 310 -14.22 11.74 4.57
CA MET A 310 -14.52 11.68 3.14
C MET A 310 -14.40 10.26 2.60
N PHE A 311 -13.41 9.48 3.07
CA PHE A 311 -13.28 8.08 2.69
C PHE A 311 -14.38 7.23 3.31
N VAL A 312 -14.78 7.49 4.55
CA VAL A 312 -15.95 6.83 5.15
C VAL A 312 -17.21 7.10 4.32
N ALA A 313 -17.45 8.36 3.95
CA ALA A 313 -18.60 8.71 3.11
C ALA A 313 -18.53 8.02 1.73
N ALA A 314 -17.35 7.97 1.09
CA ALA A 314 -17.16 7.25 -0.17
C ALA A 314 -17.41 5.73 -0.03
N TYR A 315 -17.02 5.13 1.09
CA TYR A 315 -17.29 3.73 1.38
C TYR A 315 -18.78 3.47 1.59
N GLU A 316 -19.49 4.35 2.29
CA GLU A 316 -20.95 4.24 2.45
C GLU A 316 -21.67 4.37 1.10
N THR A 317 -21.23 5.31 0.25
CA THR A 317 -21.70 5.39 -1.14
C THR A 317 -21.40 4.09 -1.90
N MET A 318 -20.20 3.54 -1.78
CA MET A 318 -19.80 2.28 -2.43
C MET A 318 -20.72 1.12 -2.02
N VAL A 319 -21.07 0.99 -0.73
CA VAL A 319 -21.92 -0.11 -0.23
C VAL A 319 -23.39 0.10 -0.60
N SER A 320 -23.83 1.36 -0.74
CA SER A 320 -25.19 1.70 -1.13
C SER A 320 -25.55 1.34 -2.58
N GLN A 321 -26.79 1.65 -2.98
CA GLN A 321 -27.26 1.52 -4.37
C GLN A 321 -26.54 2.45 -5.35
N ASP A 322 -25.96 3.55 -4.87
CA ASP A 322 -25.19 4.50 -5.69
C ASP A 322 -23.76 4.02 -5.99
N GLY A 323 -23.35 2.90 -5.40
CA GLY A 323 -22.07 2.26 -5.65
C GLY A 323 -21.97 1.73 -7.09
N ARG A 324 -20.81 1.89 -7.71
CA ARG A 324 -20.54 1.49 -9.10
C ARG A 324 -19.76 0.19 -9.15
N ASP A 325 -20.23 -0.76 -9.93
CA ASP A 325 -19.47 -1.98 -10.21
C ASP A 325 -18.44 -1.71 -11.31
N LEU A 326 -17.17 -2.04 -11.03
CA LEU A 326 -16.09 -1.94 -12.01
C LEU A 326 -15.88 -3.29 -12.68
N GLU A 327 -15.90 -3.30 -14.01
CA GLU A 327 -15.78 -4.53 -14.80
C GLU A 327 -14.69 -4.43 -15.87
N CYS A 328 -13.97 -5.54 -16.04
CA CYS A 328 -13.20 -5.83 -17.24
C CYS A 328 -14.10 -6.54 -18.24
N LEU A 329 -14.13 -6.07 -19.49
CA LEU A 329 -14.98 -6.66 -20.53
C LEU A 329 -14.27 -7.79 -21.29
N LYS A 330 -12.93 -7.74 -21.40
CA LYS A 330 -12.09 -8.69 -22.13
C LYS A 330 -10.75 -8.86 -21.40
N PRO A 331 -10.52 -9.96 -20.65
CA PRO A 331 -11.48 -11.02 -20.33
C PRO A 331 -12.63 -10.50 -19.45
N LYS A 332 -13.84 -11.04 -19.60
CA LYS A 332 -14.99 -10.59 -18.82
C LYS A 332 -14.82 -10.97 -17.35
N LYS A 333 -14.73 -9.98 -16.46
CA LYS A 333 -14.55 -10.19 -15.01
C LYS A 333 -15.07 -8.99 -14.22
N HIS A 334 -15.81 -9.26 -13.15
CA HIS A 334 -16.17 -8.25 -12.16
C HIS A 334 -14.95 -8.00 -11.25
N LEU A 335 -14.50 -6.75 -11.20
CA LEU A 335 -13.24 -6.36 -10.54
C LEU A 335 -13.47 -5.96 -9.09
N GLY A 336 -14.60 -5.32 -8.80
CA GLY A 336 -14.93 -4.80 -7.48
C GLY A 336 -15.95 -3.67 -7.56
N ARG A 337 -16.16 -2.99 -6.43
CA ARG A 337 -17.14 -1.92 -6.29
C ARG A 337 -16.44 -0.61 -5.92
N PHE A 338 -17.00 0.50 -6.39
CA PHE A 338 -16.41 1.82 -6.27
C PHE A 338 -17.44 2.85 -5.78
N GLY A 339 -17.04 3.66 -4.81
CA GLY A 339 -17.79 4.83 -4.34
C GLY A 339 -16.93 6.07 -4.39
N LEU A 340 -17.55 7.22 -4.61
CA LEU A 340 -16.87 8.49 -4.84
C LEU A 340 -17.70 9.65 -4.31
N VAL A 341 -17.09 10.50 -3.51
CA VAL A 341 -17.72 11.71 -2.97
C VAL A 341 -16.86 12.93 -3.21
N LYS A 342 -17.51 14.08 -3.42
CA LYS A 342 -16.89 15.39 -3.59
C LYS A 342 -17.53 16.39 -2.64
N ARG A 343 -16.72 17.22 -1.98
CA ARG A 343 -17.21 18.27 -1.07
C ARG A 343 -16.38 19.54 -1.19
N ILE A 344 -17.00 20.66 -0.85
CA ILE A 344 -16.28 21.89 -0.55
C ILE A 344 -15.68 21.73 0.84
N MET A 345 -14.38 21.99 0.99
CA MET A 345 -13.68 21.88 2.26
C MET A 345 -12.49 22.83 2.31
N PRO A 346 -12.14 23.35 3.50
CA PRO A 346 -10.95 24.14 3.67
C PRO A 346 -9.69 23.29 3.43
N PRO A 347 -8.54 23.95 3.17
CA PRO A 347 -7.23 23.30 3.15
C PRO A 347 -6.96 22.51 4.42
N LEU A 348 -6.18 21.45 4.28
CA LEU A 348 -5.81 20.54 5.37
C LEU A 348 -4.44 20.90 5.92
N GLU A 349 -4.27 20.77 7.23
CA GLU A 349 -2.94 20.65 7.84
C GLU A 349 -2.64 19.16 8.02
N PRO A 350 -1.74 18.58 7.22
CA PRO A 350 -1.52 17.14 7.25
C PRO A 350 -0.73 16.72 8.48
N THR A 351 -1.20 15.66 9.16
CA THR A 351 -0.44 14.95 10.18
C THR A 351 0.75 14.19 9.57
N ARG A 352 1.63 13.66 10.43
CA ARG A 352 2.73 12.80 9.98
C ARG A 352 2.24 11.57 9.22
N ALA A 353 1.17 10.91 9.69
CA ALA A 353 0.61 9.74 9.02
C ALA A 353 0.03 10.09 7.64
N GLN A 354 -0.63 11.25 7.52
CA GLN A 354 -1.15 11.73 6.23
C GLN A 354 -0.04 11.99 5.21
N ARG A 355 1.06 12.63 5.62
CA ARG A 355 2.22 12.84 4.73
C ARG A 355 2.82 11.52 4.26
N MET A 356 2.85 10.50 5.12
CA MET A 356 3.29 9.14 4.75
C MET A 356 2.42 8.50 3.66
N LEU A 357 1.19 9.00 3.48
CA LEU A 357 0.22 8.54 2.49
C LEU A 357 0.12 9.49 1.29
N ASN A 358 1.06 10.44 1.16
CA ASN A 358 1.05 11.52 0.15
C ASN A 358 -0.21 12.39 0.19
N ILE A 359 -0.86 12.49 1.37
CA ILE A 359 -1.97 13.40 1.60
C ILE A 359 -1.42 14.67 2.24
N GLU A 360 -1.32 15.73 1.44
CA GLU A 360 -0.81 17.04 1.87
C GLU A 360 -1.96 18.00 2.25
N ASP A 361 -2.05 19.14 1.57
CA ASP A 361 -3.02 20.21 1.82
C ASP A 361 -4.39 19.96 1.17
N LEU A 362 -4.45 19.08 0.16
CA LEU A 362 -5.63 18.82 -0.65
C LEU A 362 -5.95 17.33 -0.78
N ILE A 363 -7.20 16.94 -0.47
CA ILE A 363 -7.66 15.58 -0.66
C ILE A 363 -8.22 15.34 -2.08
N HIS A 364 -7.55 14.44 -2.81
CA HIS A 364 -7.89 14.06 -4.18
C HIS A 364 -7.51 12.60 -4.45
N HIS A 365 -7.91 11.71 -3.55
CA HIS A 365 -7.36 10.36 -3.44
C HIS A 365 -8.43 9.28 -3.54
N VAL A 366 -8.02 8.07 -3.92
CA VAL A 366 -8.84 6.87 -3.89
C VAL A 366 -8.19 5.83 -2.97
N CYS A 367 -8.90 5.47 -1.91
CA CYS A 367 -8.51 4.37 -1.03
C CYS A 367 -8.75 3.03 -1.76
N LEU A 368 -7.69 2.24 -1.93
CA LEU A 368 -7.73 0.91 -2.52
C LEU A 368 -7.76 -0.14 -1.41
N MET A 369 -8.69 -1.08 -1.50
CA MET A 369 -8.91 -2.09 -0.46
C MET A 369 -9.00 -3.50 -1.01
N ARG A 370 -8.48 -4.43 -0.21
CA ARG A 370 -8.78 -5.86 -0.29
C ARG A 370 -10.29 -6.12 -0.12
N PRO A 371 -10.81 -7.26 -0.59
CA PRO A 371 -12.14 -7.76 -0.22
C PRO A 371 -12.31 -7.85 1.31
N ALA A 372 -11.24 -8.23 2.02
CA ALA A 372 -11.18 -8.26 3.47
C ALA A 372 -11.17 -6.86 4.13
N GLU A 373 -11.35 -5.76 3.39
CA GLU A 373 -11.41 -4.38 3.90
C GLU A 373 -10.15 -3.94 4.65
N LEU A 374 -9.00 -4.46 4.22
CA LEU A 374 -7.70 -3.93 4.61
C LEU A 374 -7.28 -2.89 3.56
N VAL A 375 -6.84 -1.73 4.03
CA VAL A 375 -6.36 -0.64 3.17
C VAL A 375 -5.00 -1.02 2.60
N VAL A 376 -4.92 -1.06 1.27
CA VAL A 376 -3.67 -1.24 0.52
C VAL A 376 -2.96 0.10 0.46
N THR A 377 -3.61 1.11 -0.12
CA THR A 377 -3.01 2.44 -0.33
C THR A 377 -4.05 3.52 -0.63
N TYR A 378 -3.62 4.77 -0.61
CA TYR A 378 -4.38 5.95 -1.02
C TYR A 378 -3.81 6.50 -2.32
N ARG A 379 -4.37 6.07 -3.46
CA ARG A 379 -3.85 6.48 -4.77
C ARG A 379 -4.28 7.92 -5.09
N PRO A 380 -3.37 8.85 -5.38
CA PRO A 380 -3.73 10.19 -5.85
C PRO A 380 -4.40 10.12 -7.22
N GLY A 381 -5.41 10.94 -7.44
CA GLY A 381 -6.05 11.17 -8.73
C GLY A 381 -5.73 12.56 -9.29
N PRO A 382 -6.48 13.06 -10.28
CA PRO A 382 -6.30 14.43 -10.77
C PRO A 382 -6.65 15.46 -9.69
N LYS A 383 -5.85 16.52 -9.54
CA LYS A 383 -6.14 17.61 -8.60
C LYS A 383 -7.43 18.36 -9.02
N PRO A 384 -8.36 18.63 -8.08
CA PRO A 384 -9.52 19.48 -8.33
C PRO A 384 -9.11 20.88 -8.83
N PRO A 385 -9.97 21.56 -9.62
CA PRO A 385 -9.67 22.89 -10.17
C PRO A 385 -9.64 24.00 -9.11
N SER A 386 -10.08 23.73 -7.88
CA SER A 386 -10.11 24.68 -6.77
C SER A 386 -9.52 24.05 -5.53
N ALA A 387 -8.65 24.79 -4.83
CA ALA A 387 -8.05 24.39 -3.56
C ALA A 387 -9.08 24.18 -2.43
N ASN A 388 -10.29 24.72 -2.58
CA ASN A 388 -11.38 24.55 -1.61
C ASN A 388 -12.33 23.39 -1.97
N GLN A 389 -11.96 22.55 -2.93
CA GLN A 389 -12.73 21.37 -3.32
C GLN A 389 -11.86 20.13 -3.15
N GLY A 390 -12.36 19.15 -2.40
CA GLY A 390 -11.73 17.84 -2.28
C GLY A 390 -12.67 16.73 -2.73
N TYR A 391 -12.08 15.60 -3.13
CA TYR A 391 -12.82 14.35 -3.32
C TYR A 391 -12.08 13.18 -2.69
N ALA A 392 -12.86 12.17 -2.33
CA ALA A 392 -12.34 10.88 -1.90
C ALA A 392 -13.10 9.76 -2.61
N GLY A 393 -12.37 8.78 -3.12
CA GLY A 393 -12.93 7.54 -3.61
C GLY A 393 -12.56 6.36 -2.73
N VAL A 394 -13.35 5.30 -2.78
CA VAL A 394 -13.03 3.99 -2.19
C VAL A 394 -13.32 2.93 -3.24
N PHE A 395 -12.33 2.09 -3.51
CA PHE A 395 -12.47 0.89 -4.32
C PHE A 395 -12.23 -0.33 -3.43
N ARG A 396 -13.20 -1.25 -3.41
CA ARG A 396 -13.04 -2.57 -2.78
C ARG A 396 -13.06 -3.65 -3.84
N ALA A 397 -11.99 -4.43 -3.91
CA ALA A 397 -11.91 -5.57 -4.82
C ALA A 397 -12.99 -6.61 -4.53
N ALA A 398 -13.43 -7.31 -5.58
CA ALA A 398 -14.38 -8.41 -5.46
C ALA A 398 -13.71 -9.64 -4.79
N GLU A 399 -14.46 -10.42 -4.02
CA GLU A 399 -13.94 -11.64 -3.36
C GLU A 399 -13.31 -12.62 -4.36
N ALA A 400 -13.93 -12.80 -5.53
CA ALA A 400 -13.42 -13.68 -6.59
C ALA A 400 -12.13 -13.16 -7.29
N MET A 401 -11.61 -12.01 -6.87
CA MET A 401 -10.39 -11.37 -7.37
C MET A 401 -9.29 -11.30 -6.31
N ASP A 402 -9.54 -11.78 -5.08
CA ASP A 402 -8.62 -11.67 -3.96
C ASP A 402 -7.20 -12.15 -4.33
N ASP A 403 -7.07 -13.36 -4.87
CA ASP A 403 -5.78 -13.93 -5.26
C ASP A 403 -5.01 -13.06 -6.25
N VAL A 404 -5.70 -12.50 -7.24
CA VAL A 404 -5.10 -11.69 -8.30
C VAL A 404 -4.56 -10.38 -7.74
N TYR A 405 -5.36 -9.68 -6.94
CA TYR A 405 -4.89 -8.47 -6.27
C TYR A 405 -3.77 -8.80 -5.29
N ALA A 406 -3.76 -9.97 -4.65
CA ALA A 406 -2.75 -10.31 -3.63
C ALA A 406 -1.40 -10.50 -4.28
N LYS A 407 -1.36 -11.20 -5.42
CA LYS A 407 -0.16 -11.34 -6.23
C LYS A 407 0.34 -10.01 -6.80
N ALA A 408 -0.54 -9.03 -6.97
CA ALA A 408 -0.18 -7.69 -7.42
C ALA A 408 0.49 -6.86 -6.31
N GLU A 409 0.39 -7.27 -5.05
CA GLU A 409 0.92 -6.51 -3.92
C GLU A 409 2.42 -6.75 -3.75
N PRO A 410 3.22 -5.69 -3.52
CA PRO A 410 4.55 -5.85 -3.00
C PRO A 410 4.47 -6.35 -1.55
N PRO A 411 5.60 -6.73 -0.96
CA PRO A 411 5.64 -7.41 0.33
C PRO A 411 5.29 -6.50 1.52
N THR A 412 5.42 -5.19 1.32
CA THR A 412 4.95 -4.14 2.23
C THR A 412 3.45 -3.91 2.14
N HIS A 413 2.75 -4.60 1.22
CA HIS A 413 1.31 -4.49 0.97
C HIS A 413 0.82 -3.07 0.60
N ASP A 414 1.68 -2.16 0.16
CA ASP A 414 1.41 -0.71 0.02
C ASP A 414 1.01 -0.23 -1.39
N ALA A 415 0.90 -1.14 -2.36
CA ALA A 415 0.50 -0.82 -3.73
C ALA A 415 -0.05 -2.04 -4.46
N TRP A 416 -0.68 -1.82 -5.62
CA TRP A 416 -0.92 -2.88 -6.61
C TRP A 416 -0.09 -2.59 -7.84
N ASN A 417 0.82 -3.50 -8.18
CA ASN A 417 1.71 -3.41 -9.33
C ASN A 417 1.28 -4.40 -10.43
N PRO A 418 0.68 -3.92 -11.53
CA PRO A 418 0.32 -4.79 -12.66
C PRO A 418 1.51 -5.49 -13.31
N HIS A 419 2.72 -4.91 -13.23
CA HIS A 419 3.91 -5.42 -13.92
C HIS A 419 4.53 -6.64 -13.25
N SER A 420 4.15 -6.96 -12.00
CA SER A 420 4.56 -8.20 -11.34
C SER A 420 3.75 -9.42 -11.79
N LEU A 421 2.72 -9.21 -12.63
CA LEU A 421 1.77 -10.23 -13.04
C LEU A 421 1.87 -10.58 -14.52
N ASP A 422 1.64 -11.85 -14.83
CA ASP A 422 1.44 -12.31 -16.20
C ASP A 422 0.03 -11.98 -16.70
N ARG A 423 -0.16 -12.03 -18.02
CA ARG A 423 -1.51 -11.97 -18.61
C ARG A 423 -2.26 -13.29 -18.35
N PRO A 424 -3.58 -13.24 -18.07
CA PRO A 424 -4.45 -12.07 -18.10
C PRO A 424 -4.55 -11.29 -16.78
N GLU A 425 -3.92 -11.75 -15.70
CA GLU A 425 -4.04 -11.16 -14.36
C GLU A 425 -3.66 -9.66 -14.33
N SER A 426 -2.55 -9.29 -14.99
CA SER A 426 -2.14 -7.88 -15.15
C SER A 426 -3.20 -7.00 -15.81
N THR A 427 -3.98 -7.55 -16.75
CA THR A 427 -5.05 -6.81 -17.46
C THR A 427 -6.16 -6.39 -16.51
N TYR A 428 -6.46 -7.19 -15.49
CA TYR A 428 -7.49 -6.86 -14.51
C TYR A 428 -7.06 -5.68 -13.63
N ILE A 429 -5.80 -5.65 -13.17
CA ILE A 429 -5.29 -4.53 -12.37
C ILE A 429 -5.22 -3.24 -13.20
N HIS A 430 -4.68 -3.30 -14.42
CA HIS A 430 -4.68 -2.14 -15.33
C HIS A 430 -6.10 -1.62 -15.61
N THR A 431 -7.05 -2.52 -15.86
CA THR A 431 -8.43 -2.12 -16.10
C THR A 431 -9.05 -1.46 -14.88
N THR A 432 -8.73 -1.94 -13.68
CA THR A 432 -9.20 -1.34 -12.42
C THR A 432 -8.80 0.12 -12.32
N PHE A 433 -7.51 0.43 -12.51
CA PHE A 433 -7.03 1.81 -12.48
C PHE A 433 -7.67 2.67 -13.57
N ARG A 434 -7.76 2.15 -14.81
CA ARG A 434 -8.43 2.87 -15.90
C ARG A 434 -9.89 3.20 -15.57
N ARG A 435 -10.65 2.26 -15.00
CA ARG A 435 -12.06 2.48 -14.62
C ARG A 435 -12.21 3.50 -13.49
N ILE A 436 -11.29 3.50 -12.54
CA ILE A 436 -11.23 4.53 -11.49
C ILE A 436 -10.98 5.90 -12.13
N ASP A 437 -9.98 6.02 -13.00
CA ASP A 437 -9.64 7.28 -13.67
C ASP A 437 -10.79 7.81 -14.54
N GLU A 438 -11.50 6.93 -15.26
CA GLU A 438 -12.75 7.28 -15.98
C GLU A 438 -13.81 7.89 -15.05
N ALA A 439 -14.00 7.30 -13.86
CA ALA A 439 -14.97 7.79 -12.89
C ALA A 439 -14.57 9.14 -12.26
N LEU A 440 -13.28 9.34 -12.00
CA LEU A 440 -12.72 10.60 -11.49
C LEU A 440 -12.85 11.72 -12.53
N ASN A 441 -12.54 11.44 -13.80
CA ASN A 441 -12.68 12.42 -14.88
C ASN A 441 -14.15 12.82 -15.08
N GLY A 442 -15.08 11.88 -14.97
CA GLY A 442 -16.52 12.19 -15.01
C GLY A 442 -16.95 13.16 -13.90
N LEU A 443 -16.44 12.98 -12.68
CA LEU A 443 -16.72 13.85 -11.53
C LEU A 443 -16.19 15.29 -11.75
N LEU A 444 -15.03 15.43 -12.37
CA LEU A 444 -14.39 16.73 -12.59
C LEU A 444 -14.99 17.48 -13.79
N SER A 445 -15.32 16.78 -14.87
CA SER A 445 -15.91 17.35 -16.09
C SER A 445 -17.31 17.92 -15.90
N LEU A 446 -18.13 17.34 -15.01
CA LEU A 446 -19.50 17.79 -14.75
C LEU A 446 -19.59 19.21 -14.14
N ASN A 447 -18.49 19.74 -13.58
CA ASN A 447 -18.45 21.07 -12.96
C ASN A 447 -17.48 22.06 -13.64
N GLY A 448 -16.83 21.68 -14.75
CA GLY A 448 -15.82 22.50 -15.44
C GLY A 448 -16.20 22.92 -16.88
N GLY A 449 -17.32 22.42 -17.42
CA GLY A 449 -17.73 22.73 -18.78
C GLY A 449 -18.48 24.06 -18.91
N VAL A 450 -17.78 25.19 -18.96
CA VAL A 450 -18.32 26.36 -19.64
C VAL A 450 -18.39 26.01 -21.12
N ARG A 451 -19.59 25.75 -21.65
CA ARG A 451 -19.81 25.82 -23.09
C ARG A 451 -19.49 27.25 -23.53
N PRO A 452 -18.56 27.48 -24.48
CA PRO A 452 -18.32 28.81 -25.01
C PRO A 452 -19.59 29.22 -25.77
N GLY A 453 -20.41 30.10 -25.19
CA GLY A 453 -21.60 30.59 -25.88
C GLY A 453 -22.75 31.20 -25.08
N THR A 454 -22.73 31.25 -23.75
CA THR A 454 -23.78 32.02 -23.02
C THR A 454 -23.21 32.70 -21.77
N SER A 455 -22.78 33.95 -21.94
CA SER A 455 -22.56 34.88 -20.84
C SER A 455 -23.91 35.35 -20.29
N ASN A 456 -24.47 34.59 -19.35
CA ASN A 456 -25.35 35.13 -18.32
C ASN A 456 -25.08 34.33 -17.06
N VAL A 457 -24.23 34.89 -16.21
CA VAL A 457 -23.95 34.39 -14.86
C VAL A 457 -25.28 34.44 -14.09
N ALA A 458 -25.91 33.28 -13.95
CA ALA A 458 -27.10 33.15 -13.12
C ALA A 458 -26.69 33.26 -11.65
N LEU A 459 -26.77 34.47 -11.10
CA LEU A 459 -26.60 34.78 -9.67
C LEU A 459 -27.39 33.85 -8.72
N GLY A 460 -28.45 33.19 -9.22
CA GLY A 460 -29.19 32.18 -8.46
C GLY A 460 -28.40 30.92 -8.10
N ALA A 461 -27.44 30.49 -8.91
CA ALA A 461 -26.59 29.32 -8.62
C ALA A 461 -25.50 29.62 -7.58
N ALA A 462 -25.07 30.88 -7.47
CA ALA A 462 -24.22 31.33 -6.37
C ALA A 462 -25.01 31.39 -5.05
N SER A 463 -26.29 31.76 -5.09
CA SER A 463 -27.14 31.87 -3.89
C SER A 463 -27.39 30.52 -3.19
N SER A 464 -27.42 29.40 -3.92
CA SER A 464 -27.54 28.06 -3.32
C SER A 464 -26.24 27.57 -2.69
N LEU A 465 -25.08 28.01 -3.20
CA LEU A 465 -23.76 27.73 -2.64
C LEU A 465 -23.52 28.48 -1.31
N PHE A 466 -24.12 29.66 -1.13
CA PHE A 466 -24.03 30.44 0.12
C PHE A 466 -25.11 30.10 1.15
N SER A 467 -26.17 29.37 0.78
CA SER A 467 -27.25 28.95 1.71
C SER A 467 -26.72 28.07 2.86
N GLY A 468 -25.69 27.26 2.60
CA GLY A 468 -25.04 26.43 3.63
C GLY A 468 -24.07 27.17 4.56
N LEU A 469 -23.77 28.44 4.28
CA LEU A 469 -22.83 29.27 5.07
C LEU A 469 -23.55 30.21 6.06
N VAL A 470 -24.88 30.28 6.02
CA VAL A 470 -25.68 31.12 6.93
C VAL A 470 -26.38 30.22 7.96
N GLY A 471 -25.64 29.85 9.00
CA GLY A 471 -26.18 29.25 10.21
C GLY A 471 -25.98 30.21 11.39
N GLY A 472 -27.01 31.01 11.70
CA GLY A 472 -27.11 31.68 13.00
C GLY A 472 -27.52 33.15 13.02
N THR A 473 -28.71 33.50 12.50
CA THR A 473 -29.52 34.63 13.02
C THR A 473 -30.98 34.43 12.60
N TRP A 474 -31.88 34.31 13.57
CA TRP A 474 -33.31 34.52 13.35
C TRP A 474 -33.57 36.01 13.18
N GLY A 475 -34.22 36.42 12.09
CA GLY A 475 -34.57 37.80 11.80
C GLY A 475 -35.65 37.91 10.71
N ILE A 476 -36.80 38.42 11.11
CA ILE A 476 -38.09 38.53 10.42
C ILE A 476 -38.05 39.32 9.11
N GLY A 477 -38.76 38.80 8.09
CA GLY A 477 -39.68 39.59 7.26
C GLY A 477 -39.18 40.14 5.93
N GLY A 478 -39.91 39.83 4.86
CA GLY A 478 -39.78 40.56 3.60
C GLY A 478 -40.31 39.82 2.38
N ALA A 479 -41.56 39.35 2.41
CA ALA A 479 -42.28 39.04 1.18
C ALA A 479 -42.50 40.34 0.39
N THR A 480 -42.00 40.41 -0.84
CA THR A 480 -42.58 41.27 -1.87
C THR A 480 -42.76 40.48 -3.14
N ASP A 481 -44.02 40.12 -3.33
CA ASP A 481 -44.69 39.72 -4.55
C ASP A 481 -44.36 40.70 -5.69
N TYR A 482 -44.02 40.16 -6.86
CA TYR A 482 -44.17 40.86 -8.14
C TYR A 482 -44.83 39.89 -9.13
N SER A 483 -46.15 39.81 -9.01
CA SER A 483 -47.04 39.28 -10.03
C SER A 483 -47.47 40.40 -10.97
N LYS A 484 -47.45 40.15 -12.29
CA LYS A 484 -48.21 40.88 -13.32
C LYS A 484 -48.41 40.00 -14.57
N PRO A 485 -49.47 40.24 -15.37
CA PRO A 485 -50.56 39.26 -15.54
C PRO A 485 -50.92 38.92 -17.00
N GLY A 486 -51.62 37.78 -17.16
CA GLY A 486 -52.67 37.56 -18.17
C GLY A 486 -52.25 37.03 -19.56
N SER A 487 -52.67 35.82 -19.91
CA SER A 487 -53.86 35.66 -20.78
C SER A 487 -54.35 34.21 -20.76
N THR A 488 -55.66 34.10 -20.77
CA THR A 488 -56.50 32.91 -20.63
C THR A 488 -56.72 32.26 -21.99
N ALA A 489 -56.64 30.92 -22.09
CA ALA A 489 -57.47 30.16 -23.03
C ALA A 489 -57.62 28.70 -22.58
N THR A 490 -58.86 28.36 -22.27
CA THR A 490 -59.41 27.08 -21.83
C THR A 490 -59.77 26.15 -22.99
N ARG A 491 -59.60 24.83 -22.81
CA ARG A 491 -60.53 23.75 -23.24
C ARG A 491 -60.14 22.46 -22.51
N ARG A 492 -60.88 21.97 -21.51
CA ARG A 492 -61.95 20.93 -21.59
C ARG A 492 -61.69 19.93 -22.73
N SER A 493 -61.61 18.62 -22.49
CA SER A 493 -62.61 17.78 -21.81
C SER A 493 -62.10 16.36 -21.52
N GLN A 494 -62.58 15.76 -20.41
CA GLN A 494 -63.16 14.41 -20.22
C GLN A 494 -62.52 13.16 -20.88
N VAL A 495 -62.56 11.92 -20.35
CA VAL A 495 -63.00 11.22 -19.12
C VAL A 495 -62.75 9.72 -19.43
N GLU A 496 -62.36 8.92 -18.42
CA GLU A 496 -62.52 7.43 -18.32
C GLU A 496 -61.81 6.56 -19.40
N ASP A 497 -61.49 5.28 -19.22
CA ASP A 497 -61.37 4.35 -18.09
C ASP A 497 -60.57 3.13 -18.61
N ALA A 498 -60.07 2.34 -17.68
CA ALA A 498 -59.98 0.87 -17.69
C ALA A 498 -59.24 0.08 -18.81
N GLU A 499 -58.40 -0.83 -18.29
CA GLU A 499 -58.24 -2.24 -18.67
C GLU A 499 -57.36 -2.67 -19.88
N ALA A 500 -56.31 -3.42 -19.52
CA ALA A 500 -55.72 -4.50 -20.32
C ALA A 500 -56.77 -5.61 -20.59
N PRO A 501 -56.63 -6.56 -21.55
CA PRO A 501 -55.53 -7.54 -21.48
C PRO A 501 -55.17 -8.36 -22.78
N VAL A 502 -54.18 -9.25 -22.61
CA VAL A 502 -53.98 -10.58 -23.25
C VAL A 502 -53.43 -10.72 -24.69
N GLN A 503 -52.24 -11.34 -24.71
CA GLN A 503 -51.71 -12.44 -25.54
C GLN A 503 -52.29 -12.74 -26.93
N ARG A 504 -51.39 -12.94 -27.90
CA ARG A 504 -51.45 -14.10 -28.80
C ARG A 504 -50.07 -14.70 -29.10
N THR A 505 -50.10 -16.01 -29.16
CA THR A 505 -49.07 -17.05 -29.31
C THR A 505 -48.77 -17.44 -30.76
N ALA A 506 -47.76 -18.31 -30.91
CA ALA A 506 -47.47 -19.26 -32.02
C ALA A 506 -46.66 -18.71 -33.21
N GLN A 507 -45.84 -19.47 -33.95
CA GLN A 507 -44.98 -20.68 -33.80
C GLN A 507 -44.48 -21.01 -35.23
N GLY A 508 -43.25 -21.52 -35.39
CA GLY A 508 -42.77 -22.22 -36.62
C GLY A 508 -42.28 -21.31 -37.76
N GLY A 509 -41.21 -21.56 -38.51
CA GLY A 509 -40.27 -22.68 -38.63
C GLY A 509 -39.67 -22.72 -40.05
N ARG A 510 -38.35 -22.98 -40.15
CA ARG A 510 -37.53 -23.46 -41.30
C ARG A 510 -37.09 -22.54 -42.47
N ALA A 511 -35.78 -22.25 -42.45
CA ALA A 511 -34.68 -22.66 -43.37
C ALA A 511 -34.75 -22.52 -44.92
N SER A 512 -33.73 -21.83 -45.48
CA SER A 512 -32.95 -22.14 -46.71
C SER A 512 -31.71 -21.22 -46.80
N ALA A 513 -30.45 -21.71 -46.74
CA ALA A 513 -29.52 -22.02 -47.86
C ALA A 513 -29.34 -20.83 -48.85
N ARG A 514 -28.15 -20.30 -49.26
CA ARG A 514 -26.77 -20.76 -49.58
C ARG A 514 -25.98 -19.49 -50.05
N PRO A 515 -24.72 -19.52 -50.56
CA PRO A 515 -23.57 -20.39 -50.32
C PRO A 515 -22.23 -19.63 -50.08
N SER A 516 -21.22 -20.40 -49.67
CA SER A 516 -19.79 -20.10 -49.57
C SER A 516 -19.03 -20.36 -50.87
N VAL A 517 -17.83 -19.77 -51.00
CA VAL A 517 -16.79 -20.12 -51.98
C VAL A 517 -15.45 -20.28 -51.23
N ASP A 518 -14.89 -21.49 -51.28
CA ASP A 518 -13.49 -21.83 -50.96
C ASP A 518 -12.61 -21.69 -52.22
N VAL A 519 -11.28 -21.54 -52.13
CA VAL A 519 -10.22 -22.58 -52.37
C VAL A 519 -8.91 -21.80 -52.74
N PRO A 520 -7.66 -22.27 -52.55
CA PRO A 520 -7.01 -23.10 -51.50
C PRO A 520 -5.58 -22.60 -51.08
N ALA A 521 -4.89 -23.42 -50.29
CA ALA A 521 -3.52 -23.30 -49.78
C ALA A 521 -2.42 -23.95 -50.67
N ALA A 522 -1.17 -23.54 -50.44
CA ALA A 522 0.10 -24.29 -50.58
C ALA A 522 1.16 -23.55 -49.72
N GLY A 523 2.07 -24.11 -48.93
CA GLY A 523 2.72 -25.42 -48.91
C GLY A 523 4.24 -25.20 -48.97
N GLY A 524 5.00 -25.51 -47.91
CA GLY A 524 6.47 -25.43 -47.92
C GLY A 524 7.12 -25.59 -46.54
N ALA A 525 7.59 -26.79 -46.25
CA ALA A 525 8.42 -27.16 -45.09
C ALA A 525 9.78 -27.72 -45.56
N SER A 526 10.72 -27.88 -44.62
CA SER A 526 12.06 -28.56 -44.62
C SER A 526 13.19 -27.54 -44.34
N GLY A 527 13.94 -27.61 -43.24
CA GLY A 527 14.92 -28.64 -42.83
C GLY A 527 16.33 -28.08 -43.13
N ASP A 528 17.43 -28.24 -42.40
CA ASP A 528 17.80 -29.13 -41.30
C ASP A 528 19.13 -28.60 -40.69
N GLY A 529 19.54 -29.10 -39.52
CA GLY A 529 20.62 -28.56 -38.69
C GLY A 529 22.07 -28.90 -39.07
N ARG A 530 23.03 -28.24 -38.37
CA ARG A 530 24.40 -28.73 -38.14
C ARG A 530 25.11 -27.98 -36.99
N LEU A 531 25.58 -28.74 -36.00
CA LEU A 531 26.70 -28.46 -35.08
C LEU A 531 27.79 -29.52 -35.39
N PRO A 532 29.01 -29.50 -34.80
CA PRO A 532 29.91 -28.41 -34.44
C PRO A 532 31.32 -28.63 -35.04
N ASN A 533 32.21 -27.62 -35.03
CA ASN A 533 33.65 -27.90 -34.94
C ASN A 533 34.40 -26.67 -34.39
N GLY A 534 35.27 -26.92 -33.41
CA GLY A 534 36.09 -25.91 -32.78
C GLY A 534 37.48 -25.79 -33.40
N THR A 535 38.03 -24.59 -33.34
CA THR A 535 39.48 -24.32 -33.23
C THR A 535 39.67 -22.97 -32.55
N THR A 536 40.74 -22.91 -31.77
CA THR A 536 41.16 -21.86 -30.83
C THR A 536 41.77 -20.64 -31.51
N SER A 537 41.85 -19.56 -30.70
CA SER A 537 42.83 -18.46 -30.66
C SER A 537 42.74 -17.37 -31.75
N GLU A 538 42.32 -16.15 -31.40
CA GLU A 538 43.19 -15.02 -31.02
C GLU A 538 42.38 -13.73 -30.82
N ASP A 539 42.90 -12.86 -29.96
CA ASP A 539 42.35 -11.58 -29.53
C ASP A 539 41.82 -10.69 -30.66
N SER A 540 40.55 -10.30 -30.57
CA SER A 540 40.11 -8.99 -31.07
C SER A 540 39.05 -8.43 -30.13
N ASN A 541 39.53 -7.58 -29.22
CA ASN A 541 38.74 -6.81 -28.28
C ASN A 541 37.98 -5.71 -29.05
N VAL A 542 36.89 -6.09 -29.72
CA VAL A 542 35.94 -5.15 -30.33
C VAL A 542 35.06 -4.63 -29.19
N THR A 543 35.44 -3.49 -28.62
CA THR A 543 34.55 -2.69 -27.78
C THR A 543 33.27 -2.41 -28.57
N SER A 544 32.17 -3.05 -28.17
CA SER A 544 30.86 -2.77 -28.76
C SER A 544 30.54 -1.29 -28.53
N ARG A 545 30.64 -0.45 -29.58
CA ARG A 545 30.18 0.94 -29.54
C ARG A 545 28.70 0.94 -29.09
N ARG A 546 28.45 1.32 -27.83
CA ARG A 546 27.07 1.47 -27.33
C ARG A 546 26.39 2.56 -28.14
N ARG A 547 25.15 2.30 -28.59
CA ARG A 547 24.37 3.27 -29.37
C ARG A 547 23.97 4.46 -28.48
N PRO A 548 24.08 5.71 -28.96
CA PRO A 548 23.49 6.90 -28.33
C PRO A 548 22.06 6.65 -27.86
N ARG A 549 21.72 7.12 -26.65
CA ARG A 549 20.36 7.06 -26.11
C ARG A 549 20.13 8.19 -25.12
N VAL A 550 18.89 8.64 -25.00
CA VAL A 550 18.45 9.60 -23.98
C VAL A 550 17.89 8.85 -22.78
N GLN A 551 18.23 9.32 -21.58
CA GLN A 551 17.59 8.91 -20.34
C GLN A 551 16.89 10.13 -19.72
N TYR A 552 15.56 10.14 -19.69
CA TYR A 552 14.81 11.20 -19.01
C TYR A 552 14.96 11.09 -17.49
N VAL A 553 15.00 12.25 -16.84
CA VAL A 553 15.06 12.40 -15.38
C VAL A 553 13.78 13.09 -14.95
N GLY A 554 12.83 12.32 -14.43
CA GLY A 554 11.51 12.83 -14.03
C GLY A 554 10.59 13.20 -15.20
N ASP A 555 9.37 13.60 -14.84
CA ASP A 555 8.36 14.11 -15.77
C ASP A 555 8.62 15.60 -16.09
N PRO A 556 8.18 16.10 -17.26
CA PRO A 556 8.25 17.53 -17.56
C PRO A 556 7.52 18.37 -16.51
N TYR A 557 8.10 19.50 -16.12
CA TYR A 557 7.51 20.43 -15.16
C TYR A 557 7.59 21.87 -15.66
N TYR A 558 6.75 22.75 -15.13
CA TYR A 558 6.80 24.18 -15.44
C TYR A 558 7.78 24.90 -14.53
N ASP A 559 8.61 25.76 -15.12
CA ASP A 559 9.57 26.64 -14.43
C ASP A 559 9.36 28.08 -14.90
N ASP A 560 9.13 29.00 -13.96
CA ASP A 560 8.88 30.41 -14.25
C ASP A 560 10.21 31.18 -14.31
N ARG A 561 10.59 31.65 -15.51
CA ARG A 561 11.85 32.37 -15.74
C ARG A 561 11.59 33.79 -16.21
N GLY A 562 11.42 34.69 -15.25
CA GLY A 562 11.05 36.08 -15.51
C GLY A 562 9.56 36.19 -15.84
N ASN A 563 9.22 36.67 -17.04
CA ASN A 563 7.84 36.81 -17.49
C ASN A 563 7.33 35.62 -18.33
N ASP A 564 8.18 34.63 -18.60
CA ASP A 564 7.84 33.44 -19.39
C ASP A 564 7.75 32.20 -18.49
N SER A 565 6.67 31.45 -18.60
CA SER A 565 6.54 30.10 -18.01
C SER A 565 6.98 29.07 -19.04
N LEU A 566 8.04 28.30 -18.72
CA LEU A 566 8.66 27.35 -19.63
C LEU A 566 8.40 25.92 -19.16
N LEU A 567 8.15 25.01 -20.11
CA LEU A 567 8.10 23.58 -19.87
C LEU A 567 9.52 23.01 -19.91
N VAL A 568 9.97 22.41 -18.82
CA VAL A 568 11.34 21.90 -18.64
C VAL A 568 11.33 20.37 -18.61
N GLN A 569 12.16 19.76 -19.45
CA GLN A 569 12.44 18.31 -19.40
C GLN A 569 13.91 18.08 -19.07
N GLU A 570 14.20 17.41 -17.95
CA GLU A 570 15.55 17.00 -17.58
C GLU A 570 15.92 15.65 -18.23
N PHE A 571 17.17 15.51 -18.67
CA PHE A 571 17.67 14.28 -19.28
C PHE A 571 19.19 14.09 -19.09
N ARG A 572 19.66 12.87 -19.34
CA ARG A 572 21.07 12.47 -19.37
C ARG A 572 21.40 11.71 -20.65
N LEU A 573 22.67 11.73 -21.03
CA LEU A 573 23.22 10.99 -22.16
C LEU A 573 24.23 9.95 -21.65
N PRO A 574 23.80 8.74 -21.23
CA PRO A 574 24.64 7.77 -20.52
C PRO A 574 25.75 7.12 -21.36
N VAL A 575 25.90 7.49 -22.63
CA VAL A 575 26.94 6.98 -23.53
C VAL A 575 28.06 8.02 -23.60
N PRO A 576 29.30 7.73 -23.19
CA PRO A 576 30.39 8.69 -23.26
C PRO A 576 30.71 9.13 -24.70
N GLY A 577 31.15 10.39 -24.87
CA GLY A 577 31.54 10.98 -26.14
C GLY A 577 30.53 12.00 -26.69
N PRO A 578 30.93 12.77 -27.73
CA PRO A 578 30.10 13.82 -28.31
C PRO A 578 28.89 13.23 -29.05
N GLN A 579 27.70 13.69 -28.66
CA GLN A 579 26.42 13.29 -29.25
C GLN A 579 25.68 14.52 -29.77
N GLN A 580 25.12 14.41 -30.97
CA GLN A 580 24.28 15.42 -31.55
C GLN A 580 22.85 15.21 -31.06
N VAL A 581 22.32 16.20 -30.34
CA VAL A 581 21.03 16.18 -29.68
C VAL A 581 20.08 17.11 -30.42
N ARG A 582 18.88 16.61 -30.72
CA ARG A 582 17.82 17.36 -31.39
C ARG A 582 16.51 17.24 -30.63
N ILE A 583 15.70 18.28 -30.68
CA ILE A 583 14.35 18.24 -30.14
C ILE A 583 13.30 17.91 -31.20
N ASP A 584 12.33 17.10 -30.80
CA ASP A 584 11.07 16.85 -31.50
C ASP A 584 9.95 17.38 -30.61
N LEU A 585 9.28 18.44 -31.05
CA LEU A 585 8.13 18.98 -30.33
C LEU A 585 6.84 18.60 -31.06
N ALA A 586 5.83 18.17 -30.32
CA ALA A 586 4.51 17.89 -30.86
C ALA A 586 3.42 18.51 -29.98
N VAL A 587 2.26 18.72 -30.60
CA VAL A 587 1.08 19.26 -29.92
C VAL A 587 0.01 18.18 -29.89
N THR A 588 -0.67 18.04 -28.76
CA THR A 588 -1.84 17.19 -28.63
C THR A 588 -3.01 18.00 -28.11
N LEU A 589 -4.16 17.83 -28.76
CA LEU A 589 -5.42 18.41 -28.32
C LEU A 589 -6.03 17.53 -27.21
N PRO A 590 -6.54 18.11 -26.11
CA PRO A 590 -7.19 17.35 -25.06
C PRO A 590 -8.40 16.57 -25.61
N GLY A 591 -8.32 15.23 -25.62
CA GLY A 591 -9.45 14.35 -25.98
C GLY A 591 -9.32 13.56 -27.29
N THR A 592 -8.26 13.77 -28.08
CA THR A 592 -7.96 12.96 -29.29
C THR A 592 -6.57 12.33 -29.14
N GLY A 593 -6.51 11.01 -28.98
CA GLY A 593 -5.27 10.26 -28.74
C GLY A 593 -4.33 10.11 -29.95
N GLY A 594 -4.23 11.13 -30.81
CA GLY A 594 -3.33 11.16 -31.96
C GLY A 594 -2.23 12.20 -31.76
N ARG A 595 -0.97 11.80 -31.95
CA ARG A 595 0.18 12.72 -32.06
C ARG A 595 0.05 13.47 -33.38
N GLU A 596 -0.26 14.77 -33.33
CA GLU A 596 -0.43 15.60 -34.52
C GLU A 596 0.84 16.43 -34.72
N THR A 597 1.64 16.06 -35.72
CA THR A 597 2.91 16.72 -36.03
C THR A 597 2.76 17.93 -36.96
N ASP A 598 1.59 18.07 -37.59
CA ASP A 598 1.23 19.24 -38.40
C ASP A 598 0.24 20.12 -37.62
N PRO A 599 0.45 21.44 -37.52
CA PRO A 599 -0.40 22.30 -36.71
C PRO A 599 -1.83 22.39 -37.28
N PRO A 600 -2.87 22.39 -36.44
CA PRO A 600 -4.20 22.84 -36.83
C PRO A 600 -4.12 24.27 -37.38
N ILE A 601 -4.94 24.59 -38.39
CA ILE A 601 -4.93 25.90 -39.06
C ILE A 601 -5.13 27.02 -38.01
N GLY A 602 -4.07 27.79 -37.73
CA GLY A 602 -4.08 28.94 -36.82
C GLY A 602 -3.49 28.70 -35.41
N ALA A 603 -3.03 27.49 -35.06
CA ALA A 603 -2.41 27.22 -33.76
C ALA A 603 -0.90 27.54 -33.75
N SER A 604 -0.39 28.05 -32.61
CA SER A 604 1.05 28.25 -32.40
C SER A 604 1.72 26.89 -32.14
N MET A 605 2.97 26.70 -32.58
CA MET A 605 3.75 25.51 -32.19
C MET A 605 4.62 25.79 -30.96
N PRO A 606 4.87 24.79 -30.11
CA PRO A 606 5.86 24.88 -29.05
C PRO A 606 7.25 25.11 -29.66
N VAL A 607 8.07 25.91 -28.97
CA VAL A 607 9.40 26.31 -29.46
C VAL A 607 10.45 26.01 -28.40
N LEU A 608 11.55 25.38 -28.80
CA LEU A 608 12.73 25.24 -27.94
C LEU A 608 13.37 26.61 -27.71
N VAL A 609 13.47 27.00 -26.44
CA VAL A 609 14.19 28.20 -25.98
C VAL A 609 15.69 27.93 -25.91
N GLY A 610 16.07 26.70 -25.53
CA GLY A 610 17.46 26.23 -25.60
C GLY A 610 17.72 25.05 -24.68
N TRP A 611 18.95 24.54 -24.76
CA TRP A 611 19.48 23.49 -23.90
C TRP A 611 20.27 24.12 -22.77
N GLU A 612 19.89 23.87 -21.52
CA GLU A 612 20.63 24.33 -20.35
C GLU A 612 21.52 23.20 -19.81
N ASP A 613 22.79 23.52 -19.61
CA ASP A 613 23.75 22.61 -18.98
C ASP A 613 23.71 22.67 -17.45
N GLN A 614 24.42 21.76 -16.79
CA GLN A 614 24.50 21.68 -15.33
C GLN A 614 25.06 22.95 -14.64
N THR A 615 25.68 23.87 -15.39
CA THR A 615 26.20 25.15 -14.87
C THR A 615 25.18 26.29 -15.03
N GLY A 616 24.02 26.02 -15.62
CA GLY A 616 22.99 27.01 -15.91
C GLY A 616 23.25 27.81 -17.19
N ARG A 617 24.19 27.38 -18.04
CA ARG A 617 24.47 28.05 -19.31
C ARG A 617 23.51 27.54 -20.38
N LEU A 618 22.89 28.49 -21.08
CA LEU A 618 21.95 28.22 -22.17
C LEU A 618 22.68 28.11 -23.52
N HIS A 619 22.37 27.05 -24.26
CA HIS A 619 22.83 26.77 -25.62
C HIS A 619 21.62 26.80 -26.56
N SER A 620 21.60 27.74 -27.51
CA SER A 620 20.46 27.96 -28.40
C SER A 620 20.49 27.15 -29.69
N ASP A 621 21.55 26.36 -29.92
CA ASP A 621 21.72 25.58 -31.14
C ASP A 621 20.78 24.35 -31.15
N ASP A 622 20.10 24.11 -32.26
CA ASP A 622 19.36 22.86 -32.53
C ASP A 622 19.66 22.39 -33.96
N PRO A 623 20.36 21.26 -34.15
CA PRO A 623 20.85 20.34 -33.13
C PRO A 623 22.06 20.88 -32.32
N CYS A 624 22.14 20.53 -31.04
CA CYS A 624 23.24 20.85 -30.13
C CYS A 624 24.21 19.67 -29.98
N VAL A 625 25.52 19.91 -29.86
CA VAL A 625 26.48 18.85 -29.55
C VAL A 625 26.73 18.81 -28.04
N ILE A 626 26.37 17.70 -27.40
CA ILE A 626 26.49 17.49 -25.96
C ILE A 626 27.46 16.33 -25.69
N GLU A 627 28.39 16.53 -24.77
CA GLU A 627 29.27 15.46 -24.29
C GLU A 627 28.50 14.52 -23.37
N GLY A 628 28.43 13.24 -23.74
CA GLY A 628 27.73 12.24 -22.95
C GLY A 628 28.46 11.84 -21.66
N GLY A 629 27.69 11.55 -20.61
CA GLY A 629 28.17 11.29 -19.26
C GLY A 629 27.04 11.37 -18.24
N ASP A 630 27.40 11.59 -16.96
CA ASP A 630 26.45 11.65 -15.85
C ASP A 630 25.80 13.04 -15.65
N SER A 631 26.21 14.04 -16.44
CA SER A 631 25.69 15.41 -16.36
C SER A 631 24.21 15.48 -16.73
N ILE A 632 23.44 16.24 -15.95
CA ILE A 632 22.02 16.52 -16.22
C ILE A 632 21.94 17.73 -17.15
N TRP A 633 21.13 17.60 -18.19
CA TRP A 633 20.78 18.66 -19.14
C TRP A 633 19.29 18.93 -19.10
N ARG A 634 18.90 20.15 -19.46
CA ARG A 634 17.51 20.60 -19.47
C ARG A 634 17.13 21.11 -20.85
N ALA A 635 16.03 20.59 -21.41
CA ALA A 635 15.39 21.20 -22.56
C ALA A 635 14.35 22.21 -22.07
N LEU A 636 14.53 23.49 -22.41
CA LEU A 636 13.61 24.57 -22.05
C LEU A 636 12.67 24.85 -23.22
N VAL A 637 11.38 24.58 -23.09
CA VAL A 637 10.41 24.68 -24.18
C VAL A 637 9.33 25.69 -23.83
N ARG A 638 9.07 26.65 -24.73
CA ARG A 638 7.89 27.51 -24.65
C ARG A 638 6.71 26.70 -25.20
N PRO A 639 5.71 26.34 -24.38
CA PRO A 639 4.56 25.57 -24.84
C PRO A 639 3.68 26.40 -25.78
N ALA A 640 2.92 25.73 -26.63
CA ALA A 640 1.86 26.38 -27.40
C ALA A 640 0.65 26.69 -26.50
N PRO A 641 0.11 27.93 -26.50
CA PRO A 641 -1.06 28.29 -25.70
C PRO A 641 -2.24 27.36 -25.98
N ASP A 642 -2.99 27.01 -24.93
CA ASP A 642 -4.21 26.19 -25.00
C ASP A 642 -4.02 24.76 -25.56
N THR A 643 -2.80 24.22 -25.50
CA THR A 643 -2.50 22.86 -25.98
C THR A 643 -1.56 22.08 -25.05
N MET A 644 -1.51 20.75 -25.18
CA MET A 644 -0.52 19.93 -24.46
C MET A 644 0.72 19.72 -25.33
N THR A 645 1.89 20.12 -24.83
CA THR A 645 3.18 19.99 -25.52
C THR A 645 3.86 18.67 -25.15
N GLU A 646 4.16 17.83 -26.14
CA GLU A 646 5.00 16.65 -25.98
C GLU A 646 6.45 16.98 -26.37
N ILE A 647 7.40 16.60 -25.51
CA ILE A 647 8.84 16.79 -25.73
C ILE A 647 9.49 15.44 -26.02
N GLY A 648 10.02 15.27 -27.23
CA GLY A 648 10.91 14.16 -27.58
C GLY A 648 12.34 14.67 -27.79
N ILE A 649 13.33 13.96 -27.26
CA ILE A 649 14.75 14.26 -27.48
C ILE A 649 15.36 13.11 -28.29
N ARG A 650 15.96 13.44 -29.44
CA ARG A 650 16.68 12.49 -30.31
C ARG A 650 18.18 12.70 -30.22
N VAL A 651 18.93 11.60 -30.30
CA VAL A 651 20.40 11.63 -30.20
C VAL A 651 21.05 10.79 -31.27
N GLU A 652 22.10 11.33 -31.87
CA GLU A 652 22.94 10.67 -32.87
C GLU A 652 24.42 10.81 -32.51
N ALA A 653 25.25 9.86 -32.90
CA ALA A 653 26.68 9.91 -32.62
C ALA A 653 27.36 10.90 -33.58
N VAL A 654 28.17 11.82 -33.07
CA VAL A 654 28.98 12.69 -33.93
C VAL A 654 30.10 11.83 -34.52
N ARG A 655 30.16 11.71 -35.86
CA ARG A 655 31.27 11.03 -36.52
C ARG A 655 32.52 11.91 -36.38
N PRO A 656 33.67 11.38 -35.93
CA PRO A 656 34.90 12.15 -35.93
C PRO A 656 35.25 12.50 -37.38
N THR A 657 35.41 13.79 -37.66
CA THR A 657 36.01 14.32 -38.90
C THR A 657 37.51 14.11 -38.90
#